data_AF-A0AAU6TN99-F1
#
_entry.id   AF-A0AAU6TN99-F1
#
_cell.length_a   1.000
_cell.length_b   1.000
_cell.length_c   1.000
_cell.angle_alpha   90.00
_cell.angle_beta   90.00
_cell.angle_gamma   90.00
#
_symmetry.space_group_name_H-M   'P 1'
#
loop_
_entity.id
_entity.type
_entity.pdbx_description
1 polymer ?
#
loop_
_entity_poly.entity_id
_entity_poly.type
_entity_poly.pdbx_seq_one_letter_code
_entity_poly.pdbx_strand_id
1 'polypeptide(L)'
;MNRLSQLASAISTLVYGCALMAQPLYHVVVDQSGNGDFTSIQAAINHAPVGDSPYVVYIRNGVYQEKLSIDRHHVYLIGEDRDRTIITATTANGTLDDQGKKFGTSGSRTVLINAHDFKARSLTIENGFDFIANQAKRDDDPSKLRDTQAVALLIAKNADRAQFKNVSLKSYQDTLYLRGGRTVFEQSQISGTIDFIFGHGTGLFINSDIIARNRKDVEHGNSYGYITAPATNIDQPFGLVFKDCRLKKETDVPAKSYALGRPWHPTTTFSDGRYADPNAVGHAVFINCEMDDHIYGWDKMSGKDIDQQTIWFYPEDSRFWEFSSRGIGGRVEDKRPQLNKEMRQHYRPTTILSGWQPTLSLGEQSQLAGEVLHRQIQFPALVTIQDSIGQTAVTQTNLQGHYRVSIAGMTPPLLVSVDDQSGESCLYSDQKRSVCLSALVVETQSNQTTRGHVNPFSDLIVSNLAIHEGIDGPALLGQRSVLPAFSYSVWLKANQHFRQQMLGLVESQPDPVSYLPSDHAVMNTLIQQVVHNRGYNTTTGQASSVYLTDLSFRPIIDLSPISQYLSTATSLADRAERIEKASTRLFIVGDSTAAHYEPEVYPRMGWGQVLAERLEDHQTLMVVNAARSGRSSRDFINGRWLDYLDPMVRKGDYLLIQFGHNDAKCNGADISRGAIDVANLCTYPNDQQGQLQAPDGAEEYSFQYSLQRYLTFAQRHQLQAILLTSVPRARDIKNQPGLPINPRQHETRQNKQQGYQYVGSYYQTVLDTAKKEQVPLLDIQQRMITAANEYGDWRSLWLAVDPEHYPYYRERTGSLSKPDTTHFQRQGAEMVVEIVLDEIRRHPQLTLLAEQLQ
;
A
#
# COMPACT_ATOMS: atom_id res chain seq x y z
N MET A 1 1.98 -39.67 -56.56
CA MET A 1 1.13 -38.68 -57.24
C MET A 1 -0.30 -38.84 -56.76
N ASN A 2 -0.85 -37.74 -56.24
CA ASN A 2 -2.25 -37.42 -55.93
C ASN A 2 -3.08 -38.37 -55.05
N ARG A 3 -3.26 -37.93 -53.79
CA ARG A 3 -4.59 -37.73 -53.17
C ARG A 3 -4.44 -36.69 -52.03
N LEU A 4 -4.34 -35.42 -52.45
CA LEU A 4 -4.58 -34.24 -51.64
C LEU A 4 -6.06 -33.85 -51.79
N SER A 5 -6.60 -33.21 -50.76
CA SER A 5 -7.90 -32.54 -50.66
C SER A 5 -9.13 -33.44 -50.42
N GLN A 6 -9.47 -33.62 -49.13
CA GLN A 6 -10.85 -33.47 -48.67
C GLN A 6 -10.91 -33.23 -47.15
N LEU A 7 -11.37 -32.03 -46.81
CA LEU A 7 -12.19 -31.67 -45.67
C LEU A 7 -11.57 -31.69 -44.28
N ALA A 8 -10.86 -30.59 -44.01
CA ALA A 8 -10.84 -29.94 -42.71
C ALA A 8 -12.28 -29.63 -42.25
N SER A 9 -12.68 -30.14 -41.09
CA SER A 9 -13.78 -29.59 -40.30
C SER A 9 -13.64 -29.97 -38.83
N ALA A 10 -13.60 -28.92 -38.01
CA ALA A 10 -13.96 -28.87 -36.60
C ALA A 10 -13.10 -29.65 -35.58
N ILE A 11 -11.91 -29.12 -35.31
CA ILE A 11 -11.47 -28.98 -33.91
C ILE A 11 -11.39 -27.48 -33.64
N SER A 12 -12.55 -26.86 -33.39
CA SER A 12 -12.59 -25.59 -32.68
C SER A 12 -12.29 -25.91 -31.23
N THR A 13 -11.00 -25.96 -30.89
CA THR A 13 -10.56 -25.79 -29.50
C THR A 13 -11.06 -24.41 -29.10
N LEU A 14 -12.14 -24.36 -28.31
CA LEU A 14 -12.50 -23.17 -27.55
C LEU A 14 -11.33 -22.90 -26.62
N VAL A 15 -10.36 -22.12 -27.10
CA VAL A 15 -9.55 -21.30 -26.22
C VAL A 15 -10.56 -20.33 -25.61
N TYR A 16 -11.10 -20.69 -24.45
CA TYR A 16 -11.60 -19.69 -23.53
C TYR A 16 -10.43 -18.74 -23.34
N GLY A 17 -10.46 -17.59 -24.01
CA GLY A 17 -9.57 -16.49 -23.72
C GLY A 17 -9.71 -16.24 -22.23
N CYS A 18 -8.71 -16.67 -21.47
CA CYS A 18 -8.61 -16.39 -20.07
C CYS A 18 -8.53 -14.88 -19.98
N ALA A 19 -9.63 -14.22 -19.62
CA ALA A 19 -9.60 -12.81 -19.34
C ALA A 19 -8.70 -12.67 -18.10
N LEU A 20 -7.42 -12.35 -18.34
CA LEU A 20 -6.54 -11.75 -17.34
C LEU A 20 -7.32 -10.58 -16.75
N MET A 21 -7.82 -10.74 -15.53
CA MET A 21 -8.54 -9.69 -14.84
C MET A 21 -7.62 -9.14 -13.76
N ALA A 22 -7.16 -7.92 -13.95
CA ALA A 22 -6.93 -6.94 -12.90
C ALA A 22 -6.89 -5.55 -13.55
N GLN A 23 -7.06 -4.43 -12.88
CA GLN A 23 -6.68 -4.00 -11.53
C GLN A 23 -7.64 -2.87 -11.11
N PRO A 24 -7.31 -2.06 -10.08
CA PRO A 24 -7.38 -0.65 -10.42
C PRO A 24 -6.34 0.13 -9.63
N LEU A 25 -5.10 -0.02 -10.05
CA LEU A 25 -4.18 1.09 -9.88
C LEU A 25 -4.76 2.29 -10.64
N TYR A 26 -4.65 3.48 -10.06
CA TYR A 26 -5.24 4.67 -10.66
C TYR A 26 -4.38 5.22 -11.79
N HIS A 27 -5.05 5.82 -12.78
CA HIS A 27 -4.38 6.51 -13.89
C HIS A 27 -4.19 8.00 -13.58
N VAL A 28 -5.17 8.61 -12.92
CA VAL A 28 -5.18 10.03 -12.57
C VAL A 28 -5.79 10.24 -11.19
N VAL A 29 -5.38 11.32 -10.54
CA VAL A 29 -5.87 11.76 -9.22
C VAL A 29 -6.66 13.06 -9.35
N VAL A 30 -7.80 13.12 -8.66
CA VAL A 30 -8.59 14.34 -8.47
C VAL A 30 -8.42 14.83 -7.04
N ASP A 31 -8.05 16.09 -6.88
CA ASP A 31 -7.95 16.77 -5.59
C ASP A 31 -8.36 18.25 -5.75
N GLN A 32 -9.43 18.67 -5.07
CA GLN A 32 -9.93 20.04 -5.13
C GLN A 32 -8.92 21.09 -4.61
N SER A 33 -7.94 20.67 -3.79
CA SER A 33 -6.89 21.54 -3.28
C SER A 33 -5.76 21.82 -4.28
N GLY A 34 -5.78 21.17 -5.45
CA GLY A 34 -4.79 21.36 -6.52
C GLY A 34 -3.54 20.49 -6.41
N ASN A 35 -3.52 19.52 -5.48
CA ASN A 35 -2.40 18.57 -5.31
C ASN A 35 -2.55 17.29 -6.17
N GLY A 36 -3.59 17.19 -7.00
CA GLY A 36 -3.83 16.09 -7.95
C GLY A 36 -3.65 16.52 -9.40
N ASP A 37 -3.83 15.60 -10.34
CA ASP A 37 -3.78 15.88 -11.78
C ASP A 37 -4.95 16.79 -12.24
N PHE A 38 -6.08 16.70 -11.55
CA PHE A 38 -7.29 17.48 -11.81
C PHE A 38 -7.90 18.01 -10.51
N THR A 39 -8.62 19.13 -10.60
CA THR A 39 -9.43 19.67 -9.49
C THR A 39 -10.91 19.28 -9.58
N SER A 40 -11.36 18.72 -10.72
CA SER A 40 -12.72 18.26 -10.94
C SER A 40 -12.79 16.86 -11.53
N ILE A 41 -13.82 16.12 -11.15
CA ILE A 41 -14.01 14.72 -11.54
C ILE A 41 -14.38 14.64 -13.01
N GLN A 42 -15.26 15.51 -13.50
CA GLN A 42 -15.65 15.50 -14.91
C GLN A 42 -14.46 15.81 -15.83
N ALA A 43 -13.56 16.72 -15.45
CA ALA A 43 -12.37 17.00 -16.25
C ALA A 43 -11.45 15.78 -16.34
N ALA A 44 -11.24 15.06 -15.23
CA ALA A 44 -10.44 13.85 -15.21
C ALA A 44 -11.03 12.75 -16.12
N ILE A 45 -12.36 12.59 -16.12
CA ILE A 45 -13.06 11.64 -17.01
C ILE A 45 -12.92 12.06 -18.48
N ASN A 46 -13.10 13.36 -18.78
CA ASN A 46 -12.98 13.89 -20.13
C ASN A 46 -11.56 13.77 -20.70
N HIS A 47 -10.54 13.71 -19.83
CA HIS A 47 -9.15 13.51 -20.22
C HIS A 47 -8.83 12.05 -20.61
N ALA A 48 -9.70 11.09 -20.29
CA ALA A 48 -9.45 9.69 -20.55
C ALA A 48 -9.12 9.45 -22.04
N PRO A 49 -8.08 8.64 -22.35
CA PRO A 49 -7.76 8.31 -23.73
C PRO A 49 -8.95 7.69 -24.48
N VAL A 50 -9.04 8.01 -25.78
CA VAL A 50 -9.99 7.37 -26.69
C VAL A 50 -9.72 5.87 -26.74
N GLY A 51 -10.76 5.06 -26.60
CA GLY A 51 -10.69 3.61 -26.61
C GLY A 51 -11.46 2.98 -25.46
N ASP A 52 -11.33 1.66 -25.33
CA ASP A 52 -12.13 0.84 -24.42
C ASP A 52 -11.33 0.29 -23.22
N SER A 53 -10.05 0.66 -23.10
CA SER A 53 -9.23 0.26 -21.95
C SER A 53 -9.80 0.84 -20.65
N PRO A 54 -9.71 0.08 -19.53
CA PRO A 54 -10.09 0.60 -18.21
C PRO A 54 -9.41 1.93 -17.90
N TYR A 55 -10.18 2.88 -17.39
CA TYR A 55 -9.67 4.18 -16.94
C TYR A 55 -10.11 4.42 -15.50
N VAL A 56 -9.13 4.53 -14.62
CA VAL A 56 -9.32 4.54 -13.16
C VAL A 56 -8.97 5.92 -12.64
N VAL A 57 -9.94 6.56 -12.00
CA VAL A 57 -9.81 7.89 -11.39
C VAL A 57 -9.82 7.73 -9.88
N TYR A 58 -8.73 8.12 -9.22
CA TYR A 58 -8.70 8.24 -7.76
C TYR A 58 -9.15 9.63 -7.33
N ILE A 59 -10.03 9.71 -6.34
CA ILE A 59 -10.66 10.95 -5.89
C ILE A 59 -10.32 11.11 -4.41
N ARG A 60 -9.51 12.14 -4.09
CA ARG A 60 -9.17 12.49 -2.71
C ARG A 60 -10.42 12.96 -1.95
N ASN A 61 -10.36 12.90 -0.63
CA ASN A 61 -11.41 13.42 0.24
C ASN A 61 -11.77 14.88 -0.10
N GLY A 62 -13.06 15.18 -0.12
CA GLY A 62 -13.58 16.47 -0.57
C GLY A 62 -15.07 16.42 -0.89
N VAL A 63 -15.67 17.59 -1.05
CA VAL A 63 -17.07 17.76 -1.46
C VAL A 63 -17.09 18.36 -2.87
N TYR A 64 -17.29 17.50 -3.85
CA TYR A 64 -17.28 17.79 -5.27
C TYR A 64 -18.68 18.22 -5.72
N GLN A 65 -18.88 19.54 -5.84
CA GLN A 65 -20.12 20.15 -6.34
C GLN A 65 -20.21 20.03 -7.87
N GLU A 66 -20.51 18.83 -8.35
CA GLU A 66 -20.48 18.48 -9.78
C GLU A 66 -21.69 17.64 -10.19
N LYS A 67 -22.26 17.94 -11.37
CA LYS A 67 -23.14 17.00 -12.08
C LYS A 67 -22.29 16.22 -13.08
N LEU A 68 -22.25 14.90 -12.95
CA LEU A 68 -21.40 14.04 -13.78
C LEU A 68 -22.20 13.34 -14.89
N SER A 69 -21.61 13.25 -16.08
CA SER A 69 -22.06 12.40 -17.18
C SER A 69 -20.97 11.41 -17.56
N ILE A 70 -21.25 10.13 -17.39
CA ILE A 70 -20.33 9.04 -17.72
C ILE A 70 -20.80 8.37 -19.02
N ASP A 71 -20.28 8.86 -20.13
CA ASP A 71 -20.58 8.34 -21.48
C ASP A 71 -19.49 7.40 -22.01
N ARG A 72 -18.32 7.33 -21.33
CA ARG A 72 -17.21 6.42 -21.67
C ARG A 72 -17.35 5.08 -20.96
N HIS A 73 -17.19 3.98 -21.70
CA HIS A 73 -17.13 2.64 -21.14
C HIS A 73 -15.89 2.43 -20.25
N HIS A 74 -15.95 1.42 -19.36
CA HIS A 74 -14.82 0.99 -18.53
C HIS A 74 -14.19 2.08 -17.64
N VAL A 75 -15.00 3.04 -17.17
CA VAL A 75 -14.58 4.04 -16.18
C VAL A 75 -14.74 3.47 -14.77
N TYR A 76 -13.73 3.67 -13.94
CA TYR A 76 -13.75 3.30 -12.53
C TYR A 76 -13.37 4.50 -11.64
N LEU A 77 -14.31 4.94 -10.80
CA LEU A 77 -14.07 5.92 -9.74
C LEU A 77 -13.73 5.24 -8.40
N ILE A 78 -12.62 5.63 -7.77
CA ILE A 78 -12.22 5.20 -6.44
C ILE A 78 -12.15 6.44 -5.54
N GLY A 79 -13.00 6.52 -4.52
CA GLY A 79 -12.82 7.52 -3.47
C GLY A 79 -11.81 7.08 -2.40
N GLU A 80 -11.16 8.05 -1.78
CA GLU A 80 -10.25 7.84 -0.65
C GLU A 80 -10.98 7.30 0.59
N ASP A 81 -12.20 7.77 0.83
CA ASP A 81 -13.07 7.34 1.92
C ASP A 81 -14.54 7.56 1.53
N ARG A 82 -15.40 6.57 1.82
CA ARG A 82 -16.82 6.61 1.46
C ARG A 82 -17.52 7.85 1.99
N ASP A 83 -17.28 8.20 3.24
CA ASP A 83 -18.05 9.21 3.96
C ASP A 83 -17.46 10.61 3.78
N ARG A 84 -16.24 10.73 3.24
CA ARG A 84 -15.52 12.00 3.05
C ARG A 84 -15.24 12.36 1.59
N THR A 85 -15.37 11.42 0.66
CA THR A 85 -15.31 11.68 -0.79
C THR A 85 -16.73 11.77 -1.33
N ILE A 86 -17.27 13.00 -1.45
CA ILE A 86 -18.69 13.25 -1.71
C ILE A 86 -18.86 13.94 -3.05
N ILE A 87 -19.63 13.34 -3.94
CA ILE A 87 -20.08 13.92 -5.21
C ILE A 87 -21.51 14.41 -5.02
N THR A 88 -21.75 15.71 -5.18
CA THR A 88 -23.03 16.33 -4.84
C THR A 88 -23.44 17.38 -5.88
N ALA A 89 -24.73 17.49 -6.09
CA ALA A 89 -25.36 18.59 -6.82
C ALA A 89 -26.76 18.79 -6.29
N THR A 90 -27.24 20.03 -6.30
CA THR A 90 -28.58 20.37 -5.80
C THR A 90 -29.51 20.57 -6.98
N THR A 91 -30.34 19.58 -7.29
CA THR A 91 -31.36 19.71 -8.33
C THR A 91 -32.55 18.83 -7.98
N ALA A 92 -33.74 19.42 -7.87
CA ALA A 92 -35.00 18.67 -7.87
C ALA A 92 -35.61 18.71 -9.29
N ASN A 93 -36.60 17.87 -9.57
CA ASN A 93 -37.32 17.91 -10.84
C ASN A 93 -37.92 19.28 -11.13
N GLY A 94 -38.58 19.86 -10.12
CA GLY A 94 -39.23 21.16 -10.23
C GLY A 94 -38.26 22.34 -10.36
N THR A 95 -36.95 22.12 -10.14
CA THR A 95 -35.93 23.14 -10.39
C THR A 95 -35.96 23.52 -11.87
N LEU A 96 -35.93 24.81 -12.14
CA LEU A 96 -35.89 25.35 -13.50
C LEU A 96 -34.44 25.46 -13.98
N ASP A 97 -34.18 25.14 -15.24
CA ASP A 97 -32.94 25.45 -15.93
C ASP A 97 -32.88 26.92 -16.38
N ASP A 98 -31.78 27.33 -17.01
CA ASP A 98 -31.57 28.70 -17.48
C ASP A 98 -32.60 29.16 -18.54
N GLN A 99 -33.35 28.23 -19.12
CA GLN A 99 -34.42 28.48 -20.10
C GLN A 99 -35.81 28.49 -19.44
N GLY A 100 -35.88 28.39 -18.10
CA GLY A 100 -37.14 28.35 -17.36
C GLY A 100 -37.88 27.01 -17.47
N LYS A 101 -37.23 25.95 -17.98
CA LYS A 101 -37.83 24.62 -18.09
C LYS A 101 -37.46 23.77 -16.88
N LYS A 102 -38.40 22.98 -16.38
CA LYS A 102 -38.13 22.01 -15.31
C LYS A 102 -37.09 20.99 -15.76
N PHE A 103 -36.11 20.71 -14.89
CA PHE A 103 -35.15 19.61 -15.12
C PHE A 103 -35.85 18.27 -15.30
N GLY A 104 -36.96 18.05 -14.60
CA GLY A 104 -37.62 16.74 -14.57
C GLY A 104 -36.83 15.71 -13.74
N THR A 105 -37.43 14.57 -13.43
CA THR A 105 -36.81 13.53 -12.58
C THR A 105 -35.51 13.02 -13.19
N SER A 106 -35.46 12.76 -14.50
CA SER A 106 -34.22 12.39 -15.16
C SER A 106 -33.24 13.55 -15.29
N GLY A 107 -33.66 14.82 -15.23
CA GLY A 107 -32.72 15.95 -15.24
C GLY A 107 -32.11 16.23 -13.87
N SER A 108 -32.77 15.79 -12.80
CA SER A 108 -32.39 16.08 -11.43
C SER A 108 -31.16 15.29 -10.93
N ARG A 109 -30.73 14.23 -11.63
CA ARG A 109 -29.57 13.42 -11.23
C ARG A 109 -28.31 14.22 -10.93
N THR A 110 -27.60 13.86 -9.87
CA THR A 110 -26.21 14.27 -9.64
C THR A 110 -25.27 13.53 -10.59
N VAL A 111 -25.39 12.20 -10.67
CA VAL A 111 -24.55 11.37 -11.54
C VAL A 111 -25.40 10.61 -12.55
N LEU A 112 -25.04 10.72 -13.83
CA LEU A 112 -25.58 9.95 -14.93
C LEU A 112 -24.57 8.91 -15.40
N ILE A 113 -24.93 7.62 -15.34
CA ILE A 113 -24.17 6.55 -16.00
C ILE A 113 -24.88 6.18 -17.29
N ASN A 114 -24.24 6.43 -18.42
CA ASN A 114 -24.76 6.17 -19.77
C ASN A 114 -23.86 5.23 -20.59
N ALA A 115 -23.01 4.47 -19.89
CA ALA A 115 -21.98 3.62 -20.45
C ALA A 115 -21.97 2.22 -19.81
N HIS A 116 -21.39 1.25 -20.52
CA HIS A 116 -21.14 -0.09 -20.02
C HIS A 116 -19.92 -0.19 -19.09
N ASP A 117 -19.93 -1.18 -18.21
CA ASP A 117 -18.78 -1.57 -17.37
C ASP A 117 -18.25 -0.47 -16.44
N PHE A 118 -19.13 0.45 -16.03
CA PHE A 118 -18.82 1.46 -15.01
C PHE A 118 -18.61 0.82 -13.62
N LYS A 119 -17.65 1.34 -12.87
CA LYS A 119 -17.37 0.93 -11.49
C LYS A 119 -17.23 2.15 -10.58
N ALA A 120 -17.68 2.02 -9.33
CA ALA A 120 -17.39 2.97 -8.27
C ALA A 120 -17.14 2.26 -6.94
N ARG A 121 -16.17 2.75 -6.14
CA ARG A 121 -16.02 2.33 -4.75
C ARG A 121 -15.62 3.46 -3.80
N SER A 122 -15.94 3.26 -2.53
CA SER A 122 -15.47 4.10 -1.42
C SER A 122 -15.75 5.59 -1.62
N LEU A 123 -16.95 5.93 -2.10
CA LEU A 123 -17.39 7.32 -2.28
C LEU A 123 -18.89 7.48 -1.98
N THR A 124 -19.32 8.73 -1.78
CA THR A 124 -20.73 9.10 -1.66
C THR A 124 -21.19 9.83 -2.91
N ILE A 125 -22.37 9.48 -3.41
CA ILE A 125 -23.11 10.27 -4.41
C ILE A 125 -24.39 10.75 -3.73
N GLU A 126 -24.60 12.06 -3.71
CA GLU A 126 -25.79 12.64 -3.11
C GLU A 126 -26.46 13.67 -4.01
N ASN A 127 -27.77 13.85 -3.82
CA ASN A 127 -28.45 15.04 -4.29
C ASN A 127 -28.68 15.98 -3.10
N GLY A 128 -28.12 17.18 -3.19
CA GLY A 128 -28.15 18.18 -2.12
C GLY A 128 -29.50 18.88 -1.95
N PHE A 129 -30.56 18.45 -2.64
CA PHE A 129 -31.89 19.04 -2.48
C PHE A 129 -32.44 18.83 -1.06
N ASP A 130 -32.62 19.94 -0.32
CA ASP A 130 -33.21 19.92 1.01
C ASP A 130 -34.73 19.77 0.96
N PHE A 131 -35.15 18.51 0.84
CA PHE A 131 -36.55 18.13 0.83
C PHE A 131 -37.29 18.61 2.09
N ILE A 132 -36.71 18.45 3.28
CA ILE A 132 -37.39 18.78 4.55
C ILE A 132 -37.60 20.29 4.66
N ALA A 133 -36.60 21.09 4.33
CA ALA A 133 -36.77 22.54 4.29
C ALA A 133 -37.79 22.96 3.23
N ASN A 134 -37.80 22.32 2.05
CA ASN A 134 -38.81 22.60 1.03
C ASN A 134 -40.24 22.30 1.51
N GLN A 135 -40.44 21.17 2.19
CA GLN A 135 -41.75 20.79 2.71
C GLN A 135 -42.24 21.73 3.82
N ALA A 136 -41.32 22.25 4.64
CA ALA A 136 -41.61 23.21 5.70
C ALA A 136 -42.01 24.61 5.20
N LYS A 137 -41.77 24.93 3.92
CA LYS A 137 -42.24 26.19 3.32
C LYS A 137 -43.76 26.26 3.32
N ARG A 138 -44.29 27.49 3.41
CA ARG A 138 -45.73 27.74 3.27
C ARG A 138 -46.21 27.33 1.87
N ASP A 139 -47.46 26.91 1.76
CA ASP A 139 -48.00 26.45 0.47
C ASP A 139 -48.12 27.55 -0.59
N ASP A 140 -48.20 28.81 -0.17
CA ASP A 140 -48.22 29.99 -1.03
C ASP A 140 -46.82 30.54 -1.34
N ASP A 141 -45.75 29.94 -0.81
CA ASP A 141 -44.38 30.35 -1.11
C ASP A 141 -44.03 29.98 -2.57
N PRO A 142 -43.70 30.96 -3.44
CA PRO A 142 -43.41 30.70 -4.85
C PRO A 142 -42.13 29.87 -5.06
N SER A 143 -41.27 29.76 -4.04
CA SER A 143 -40.06 28.93 -4.06
C SER A 143 -40.29 27.51 -3.56
N LYS A 144 -41.51 27.15 -3.12
CA LYS A 144 -41.87 25.78 -2.74
C LYS A 144 -42.04 24.92 -3.98
N LEU A 145 -41.14 23.97 -4.16
CA LEU A 145 -41.24 23.00 -5.25
C LEU A 145 -42.30 21.96 -4.91
N ARG A 146 -43.24 21.74 -5.84
CA ARG A 146 -44.22 20.64 -5.77
C ARG A 146 -43.64 19.34 -6.32
N ASP A 147 -42.78 19.46 -7.34
CA ASP A 147 -42.05 18.34 -7.93
C ASP A 147 -40.70 18.17 -7.22
N THR A 148 -40.72 17.46 -6.08
CA THR A 148 -39.62 17.36 -5.10
C THR A 148 -38.64 16.22 -5.31
N GLN A 149 -38.81 15.39 -6.33
CA GLN A 149 -37.90 14.27 -6.59
C GLN A 149 -36.52 14.75 -7.03
N ALA A 150 -35.49 14.15 -6.47
CA ALA A 150 -34.11 14.63 -6.57
C ALA A 150 -33.17 13.43 -6.66
N VAL A 151 -32.85 13.01 -7.88
CA VAL A 151 -32.09 11.78 -8.12
C VAL A 151 -30.63 12.00 -7.72
N ALA A 152 -30.03 11.08 -6.98
CA ALA A 152 -28.59 11.08 -6.75
C ALA A 152 -27.88 10.37 -7.91
N LEU A 153 -28.33 9.17 -8.26
CA LEU A 153 -27.73 8.33 -9.29
C LEU A 153 -28.77 7.85 -10.31
N LEU A 154 -28.50 8.06 -11.59
CA LEU A 154 -29.28 7.53 -12.70
C LEU A 154 -28.45 6.56 -13.54
N ILE A 155 -28.92 5.32 -13.68
CA ILE A 155 -28.42 4.35 -14.66
C ILE A 155 -29.29 4.45 -15.90
N ALA A 156 -28.73 4.98 -16.99
CA ALA A 156 -29.46 5.25 -18.23
C ALA A 156 -29.80 3.95 -18.98
N LYS A 157 -30.73 4.03 -19.93
CA LYS A 157 -31.14 2.89 -20.77
C LYS A 157 -29.96 2.18 -21.48
N ASN A 158 -28.94 2.94 -21.85
CA ASN A 158 -27.76 2.44 -22.56
C ASN A 158 -26.69 1.85 -21.62
N ALA A 159 -26.82 1.99 -20.31
CA ALA A 159 -25.84 1.48 -19.35
C ALA A 159 -26.14 0.02 -18.99
N ASP A 160 -25.10 -0.80 -18.87
CA ASP A 160 -25.18 -2.20 -18.42
C ASP A 160 -23.87 -2.58 -17.72
N ARG A 161 -23.92 -3.55 -16.81
CA ARG A 161 -22.77 -4.02 -16.02
C ARG A 161 -22.15 -2.95 -15.11
N ALA A 162 -22.99 -2.06 -14.54
CA ALA A 162 -22.54 -1.05 -13.58
C ALA A 162 -22.36 -1.65 -12.18
N GLN A 163 -21.24 -1.36 -11.51
CA GLN A 163 -20.89 -1.93 -10.20
C GLN A 163 -20.56 -0.85 -9.18
N PHE A 164 -21.08 -1.01 -7.97
CA PHE A 164 -20.86 -0.10 -6.85
C PHE A 164 -20.52 -0.94 -5.62
N LYS A 165 -19.36 -0.68 -4.99
CA LYS A 165 -18.94 -1.37 -3.76
C LYS A 165 -18.57 -0.37 -2.69
N ASN A 166 -19.09 -0.50 -1.47
CA ASN A 166 -18.83 0.46 -0.40
C ASN A 166 -19.15 1.92 -0.83
N VAL A 167 -20.27 2.12 -1.51
CA VAL A 167 -20.75 3.44 -1.95
C VAL A 167 -21.93 3.87 -1.08
N SER A 168 -22.05 5.17 -0.80
CA SER A 168 -23.29 5.72 -0.24
C SER A 168 -24.05 6.50 -1.29
N LEU A 169 -25.35 6.23 -1.44
CA LEU A 169 -26.28 7.03 -2.24
C LEU A 169 -27.24 7.75 -1.29
N LYS A 170 -27.30 9.09 -1.37
CA LYS A 170 -28.11 9.90 -0.43
C LYS A 170 -29.01 10.87 -1.18
N SER A 171 -30.30 10.81 -0.89
CA SER A 171 -31.27 11.86 -1.23
C SER A 171 -32.50 11.70 -0.32
N TYR A 172 -33.66 12.20 -0.74
CA TYR A 172 -34.95 11.96 -0.13
C TYR A 172 -35.83 11.20 -1.13
N GLN A 173 -36.55 11.90 -2.00
CA GLN A 173 -37.41 11.27 -2.98
C GLN A 173 -36.63 10.93 -4.26
N ASP A 174 -36.83 9.70 -4.76
CA ASP A 174 -36.24 9.17 -5.99
C ASP A 174 -34.69 9.09 -5.99
N THR A 175 -34.05 8.70 -4.89
CA THR A 175 -32.57 8.67 -4.76
C THR A 175 -31.86 7.92 -5.90
N LEU A 176 -32.30 6.71 -6.27
CA LEU A 176 -31.66 5.83 -7.24
C LEU A 176 -32.63 5.46 -8.36
N TYR A 177 -32.32 5.89 -9.59
CA TYR A 177 -33.11 5.59 -10.78
C TYR A 177 -32.43 4.57 -11.70
N LEU A 178 -32.95 3.36 -11.77
CA LEU A 178 -32.47 2.27 -12.64
C LEU A 178 -33.30 2.18 -13.93
N ARG A 179 -32.84 2.77 -15.03
CA ARG A 179 -33.50 2.64 -16.36
C ARG A 179 -32.84 1.61 -17.27
N GLY A 180 -31.54 1.36 -17.07
CA GLY A 180 -30.69 0.52 -17.91
C GLY A 180 -30.71 -0.96 -17.57
N GLY A 181 -29.63 -1.64 -17.97
CA GLY A 181 -29.39 -3.06 -17.75
C GLY A 181 -28.98 -3.40 -16.32
N ARG A 182 -28.05 -4.34 -16.19
CA ARG A 182 -27.68 -4.97 -14.93
C ARG A 182 -26.80 -4.05 -14.09
N THR A 183 -27.15 -3.88 -12.83
CA THR A 183 -26.41 -3.06 -11.86
C THR A 183 -26.24 -3.82 -10.54
N VAL A 184 -25.06 -3.75 -9.92
CA VAL A 184 -24.77 -4.37 -8.62
C VAL A 184 -24.37 -3.32 -7.61
N PHE A 185 -24.98 -3.38 -6.42
CA PHE A 185 -24.60 -2.61 -5.23
C PHE A 185 -24.20 -3.59 -4.13
N GLU A 186 -22.92 -3.58 -3.76
CA GLU A 186 -22.36 -4.46 -2.74
C GLU A 186 -21.85 -3.64 -1.56
N GLN A 187 -22.16 -4.08 -0.33
CA GLN A 187 -21.70 -3.42 0.90
C GLN A 187 -21.95 -1.89 0.90
N SER A 188 -23.04 -1.47 0.27
CA SER A 188 -23.34 -0.06 0.01
C SER A 188 -24.44 0.45 0.94
N GLN A 189 -24.62 1.76 0.99
CA GLN A 189 -25.68 2.43 1.75
C GLN A 189 -26.56 3.20 0.79
N ILE A 190 -27.88 3.02 0.85
CA ILE A 190 -28.83 3.76 0.03
C ILE A 190 -29.89 4.35 0.95
N SER A 191 -30.01 5.68 0.99
CA SER A 191 -30.97 6.37 1.84
C SER A 191 -31.97 7.23 1.05
N GLY A 192 -33.22 7.25 1.54
CA GLY A 192 -34.27 8.09 0.98
C GLY A 192 -35.61 7.92 1.68
N THR A 193 -36.66 8.46 1.05
CA THR A 193 -38.03 8.53 1.59
C THR A 193 -39.02 7.88 0.61
N ILE A 194 -39.49 8.62 -0.38
CA ILE A 194 -40.47 8.15 -1.36
C ILE A 194 -39.73 7.56 -2.55
N ASP A 195 -40.08 6.33 -2.93
CA ASP A 195 -39.64 5.63 -4.14
C ASP A 195 -38.12 5.67 -4.36
N PHE A 196 -37.34 5.61 -3.28
CA PHE A 196 -35.94 6.00 -3.37
C PHE A 196 -35.06 4.98 -4.10
N ILE A 197 -35.59 3.79 -4.42
CA ILE A 197 -35.01 2.85 -5.38
C ILE A 197 -36.09 2.48 -6.40
N PHE A 198 -35.99 3.00 -7.63
CA PHE A 198 -37.06 2.86 -8.61
C PHE A 198 -36.56 2.65 -10.03
N GLY A 199 -37.46 2.20 -10.91
CA GLY A 199 -37.19 2.07 -12.33
C GLY A 199 -37.36 0.66 -12.91
N HIS A 200 -36.93 0.53 -14.17
CA HIS A 200 -37.13 -0.65 -15.01
C HIS A 200 -36.02 -1.70 -14.86
N GLY A 201 -34.80 -1.26 -14.54
CA GLY A 201 -33.58 -2.05 -14.68
C GLY A 201 -33.45 -3.22 -13.70
N THR A 202 -32.46 -4.08 -13.96
CA THR A 202 -32.09 -5.17 -13.05
C THR A 202 -31.08 -4.66 -12.02
N GLY A 203 -31.50 -4.49 -10.78
CA GLY A 203 -30.64 -4.04 -9.68
C GLY A 203 -30.45 -5.14 -8.63
N LEU A 204 -29.22 -5.56 -8.39
CA LEU A 204 -28.87 -6.53 -7.36
C LEU A 204 -28.14 -5.85 -6.20
N PHE A 205 -28.75 -5.86 -5.02
CA PHE A 205 -28.22 -5.28 -3.79
C PHE A 205 -27.79 -6.40 -2.85
N ILE A 206 -26.51 -6.42 -2.46
CA ILE A 206 -25.91 -7.50 -1.66
C ILE A 206 -25.25 -6.89 -0.43
N ASN A 207 -25.51 -7.44 0.76
CA ASN A 207 -24.87 -7.02 2.02
C ASN A 207 -24.97 -5.52 2.33
N SER A 208 -25.97 -4.85 1.74
CA SER A 208 -26.12 -3.39 1.76
C SER A 208 -27.11 -2.91 2.83
N ASP A 209 -26.90 -1.69 3.32
CA ASP A 209 -27.85 -0.98 4.17
C ASP A 209 -28.81 -0.17 3.32
N ILE A 210 -30.11 -0.37 3.54
CA ILE A 210 -31.19 0.36 2.90
C ILE A 210 -31.87 1.19 4.00
N ILE A 211 -31.76 2.52 3.93
CA ILE A 211 -31.99 3.42 5.06
C ILE A 211 -33.19 4.32 4.80
N ALA A 212 -34.30 4.05 5.48
CA ALA A 212 -35.48 4.90 5.46
C ALA A 212 -35.24 6.18 6.27
N ARG A 213 -35.46 7.35 5.66
CA ARG A 213 -35.19 8.65 6.29
C ARG A 213 -36.41 9.21 7.02
N ASN A 214 -36.18 10.10 7.98
CA ASN A 214 -37.27 10.72 8.72
C ASN A 214 -37.99 11.81 7.89
N ARG A 215 -39.29 11.97 8.13
CA ARG A 215 -40.18 12.95 7.50
C ARG A 215 -40.93 13.71 8.58
N LYS A 216 -40.73 15.02 8.64
CA LYS A 216 -41.41 15.90 9.62
C LYS A 216 -42.72 16.47 9.09
N ASP A 217 -42.95 16.37 7.79
CA ASP A 217 -44.11 16.88 7.07
C ASP A 217 -45.24 15.86 6.94
N VAL A 218 -45.11 14.69 7.56
CA VAL A 218 -46.10 13.61 7.53
C VAL A 218 -46.58 13.36 8.95
N GLU A 219 -47.90 13.33 9.16
CA GLU A 219 -48.47 13.01 10.47
C GLU A 219 -48.26 11.55 10.84
N HIS A 220 -48.08 11.28 12.14
CA HIS A 220 -47.92 9.93 12.65
C HIS A 220 -49.14 9.06 12.31
N GLY A 221 -48.90 7.86 11.79
CA GLY A 221 -49.94 6.95 11.30
C GLY A 221 -50.15 6.96 9.79
N ASN A 222 -49.57 7.93 9.08
CA ASN A 222 -49.49 7.93 7.61
C ASN A 222 -48.16 7.33 7.14
N SER A 223 -48.11 6.91 5.87
CA SER A 223 -46.88 6.40 5.28
C SER A 223 -45.87 7.53 5.02
N TYR A 224 -44.65 7.35 5.53
CA TYR A 224 -43.53 8.28 5.36
C TYR A 224 -42.81 8.07 4.00
N GLY A 225 -42.93 6.88 3.42
CA GLY A 225 -42.32 6.57 2.13
C GLY A 225 -42.39 5.09 1.74
N TYR A 226 -41.68 4.79 0.65
CA TYR A 226 -41.67 3.48 0.01
C TYR A 226 -40.22 3.17 -0.37
N ILE A 227 -39.70 2.02 0.03
CA ILE A 227 -38.32 1.62 -0.26
C ILE A 227 -38.13 1.50 -1.78
N THR A 228 -39.07 0.83 -2.46
CA THR A 228 -38.97 0.56 -3.90
C THR A 228 -40.19 0.98 -4.70
N ALA A 229 -39.96 1.39 -5.95
CA ALA A 229 -41.01 1.60 -6.94
C ALA A 229 -40.60 1.01 -8.31
N PRO A 230 -40.59 -0.33 -8.43
CA PRO A 230 -40.17 -0.99 -9.67
C PRO A 230 -41.20 -0.79 -10.79
N ALA A 231 -40.69 -0.56 -11.99
CA ALA A 231 -41.41 -0.49 -13.27
C ALA A 231 -40.90 -1.54 -14.27
N THR A 232 -40.43 -2.67 -13.74
CA THR A 232 -39.88 -3.78 -14.52
C THR A 232 -40.92 -4.28 -15.52
N ASN A 233 -40.56 -4.36 -16.79
CA ASN A 233 -41.45 -4.93 -17.79
C ASN A 233 -41.74 -6.42 -17.47
N ILE A 234 -42.96 -6.89 -17.74
CA ILE A 234 -43.39 -8.26 -17.44
C ILE A 234 -42.48 -9.32 -18.08
N ASP A 235 -41.91 -9.04 -19.26
CA ASP A 235 -41.03 -9.96 -19.99
C ASP A 235 -39.60 -10.00 -19.44
N GLN A 236 -39.22 -9.00 -18.63
CA GLN A 236 -37.91 -8.98 -17.98
C GLN A 236 -37.96 -9.83 -16.69
N PRO A 237 -37.13 -10.88 -16.55
CA PRO A 237 -37.27 -11.85 -15.47
C PRO A 237 -36.92 -11.29 -14.08
N PHE A 238 -36.03 -10.29 -14.00
CA PHE A 238 -35.58 -9.70 -12.75
C PHE A 238 -35.66 -8.18 -12.79
N GLY A 239 -36.20 -7.59 -11.73
CA GLY A 239 -36.14 -6.15 -11.45
C GLY A 239 -35.17 -5.86 -10.31
N LEU A 240 -35.71 -5.41 -9.18
CA LEU A 240 -34.96 -5.08 -7.97
C LEU A 240 -34.85 -6.32 -7.07
N VAL A 241 -33.63 -6.73 -6.73
CA VAL A 241 -33.38 -7.90 -5.89
C VAL A 241 -32.41 -7.54 -4.77
N PHE A 242 -32.82 -7.77 -3.53
CA PHE A 242 -32.07 -7.49 -2.31
C PHE A 242 -31.70 -8.82 -1.65
N LYS A 243 -30.41 -9.03 -1.35
CA LYS A 243 -29.88 -10.24 -0.74
C LYS A 243 -29.01 -9.89 0.46
N ASP A 244 -29.33 -10.49 1.60
CA ASP A 244 -28.55 -10.35 2.84
C ASP A 244 -28.40 -8.86 3.26
N CYS A 245 -29.40 -8.04 2.94
CA CYS A 245 -29.44 -6.61 3.24
C CYS A 245 -29.98 -6.33 4.65
N ARG A 246 -29.79 -5.09 5.12
CA ARG A 246 -30.40 -4.56 6.34
C ARG A 246 -31.26 -3.36 5.98
N LEU A 247 -32.56 -3.45 6.20
CA LEU A 247 -33.50 -2.34 6.08
C LEU A 247 -33.55 -1.63 7.43
N LYS A 248 -32.81 -0.53 7.50
CA LYS A 248 -32.64 0.33 8.68
C LYS A 248 -33.49 1.60 8.53
N LYS A 249 -33.66 2.32 9.62
CA LYS A 249 -34.30 3.63 9.65
C LYS A 249 -33.44 4.65 10.36
N GLU A 250 -33.54 5.92 9.97
CA GLU A 250 -33.04 7.03 10.77
C GLU A 250 -33.79 7.12 12.11
N THR A 251 -33.20 7.83 13.07
CA THR A 251 -33.83 8.12 14.36
C THR A 251 -35.20 8.80 14.15
N ASP A 252 -36.15 8.48 15.04
CA ASP A 252 -37.53 9.00 15.06
C ASP A 252 -38.43 8.62 13.88
N VAL A 253 -38.00 7.70 13.01
CA VAL A 253 -38.90 7.08 12.02
C VAL A 253 -39.88 6.15 12.76
N PRO A 254 -41.20 6.37 12.68
CA PRO A 254 -42.18 5.55 13.40
C PRO A 254 -42.22 4.10 12.91
N ALA A 255 -42.67 3.20 13.79
CA ALA A 255 -43.04 1.85 13.37
C ALA A 255 -44.15 1.89 12.32
N LYS A 256 -44.15 0.92 11.40
CA LYS A 256 -45.15 0.77 10.33
C LYS A 256 -45.37 2.05 9.50
N SER A 257 -44.31 2.77 9.17
CA SER A 257 -44.36 4.01 8.37
C SER A 257 -43.86 3.85 6.92
N TYR A 258 -43.16 2.76 6.60
CA TYR A 258 -42.59 2.50 5.27
C TYR A 258 -43.07 1.19 4.64
N ALA A 259 -43.40 1.23 3.35
CA ALA A 259 -43.60 0.00 2.56
C ALA A 259 -42.28 -0.48 1.94
N LEU A 260 -42.13 -1.78 1.78
CA LEU A 260 -41.11 -2.43 0.95
C LEU A 260 -41.16 -1.96 -0.51
N GLY A 261 -42.36 -1.69 -1.02
CA GLY A 261 -42.51 -1.08 -2.33
C GLY A 261 -43.94 -0.93 -2.80
N ARG A 262 -44.07 -0.26 -3.95
CA ARG A 262 -45.32 -0.05 -4.67
C ARG A 262 -45.13 -0.13 -6.19
N PRO A 263 -46.13 -0.57 -6.97
CA PRO A 263 -45.95 -0.85 -8.39
C PRO A 263 -46.00 0.41 -9.25
N TRP A 264 -44.85 0.86 -9.72
CA TRP A 264 -44.81 2.02 -10.60
C TRP A 264 -45.08 1.62 -12.04
N HIS A 265 -46.21 2.11 -12.57
CA HIS A 265 -46.55 2.02 -14.00
C HIS A 265 -46.30 3.39 -14.65
N PRO A 266 -45.15 3.60 -15.30
CA PRO A 266 -44.76 4.92 -15.79
C PRO A 266 -45.71 5.41 -16.89
N THR A 267 -46.03 6.70 -16.87
CA THR A 267 -46.78 7.32 -17.98
C THR A 267 -45.95 7.28 -19.25
N THR A 268 -46.37 6.44 -20.18
CA THR A 268 -45.67 6.11 -21.42
C THR A 268 -46.52 6.54 -22.61
N THR A 269 -45.87 6.98 -23.68
CA THR A 269 -46.55 7.29 -24.94
C THR A 269 -46.58 6.04 -25.80
N PHE A 270 -47.80 5.58 -26.10
CA PHE A 270 -48.12 4.48 -27.00
C PHE A 270 -48.72 5.03 -28.31
N SER A 271 -49.02 4.14 -29.26
CA SER A 271 -49.68 4.52 -30.52
C SER A 271 -51.11 5.05 -30.33
N ASP A 272 -51.75 4.67 -29.23
CA ASP A 272 -53.16 4.93 -28.91
C ASP A 272 -53.34 5.93 -27.74
N GLY A 273 -52.26 6.47 -27.16
CA GLY A 273 -52.37 7.50 -26.14
C GLY A 273 -51.14 7.64 -25.26
N ARG A 274 -51.28 8.45 -24.20
CA ARG A 274 -50.24 8.63 -23.17
C ARG A 274 -50.83 8.33 -21.79
N TYR A 275 -50.50 7.17 -21.25
CA TYR A 275 -51.08 6.64 -20.01
C TYR A 275 -50.09 5.70 -19.29
N ALA A 276 -50.44 5.23 -18.10
CA ALA A 276 -49.62 4.34 -17.28
C ALA A 276 -49.39 3.00 -18.01
N ASP A 277 -48.13 2.60 -18.18
CA ASP A 277 -47.76 1.40 -18.95
C ASP A 277 -48.31 0.12 -18.31
N PRO A 278 -49.26 -0.60 -18.95
CA PRO A 278 -49.84 -1.81 -18.38
C PRO A 278 -48.84 -2.97 -18.30
N ASN A 279 -47.77 -2.95 -19.11
CA ASN A 279 -46.77 -4.02 -19.14
C ASN A 279 -45.64 -3.80 -18.11
N ALA A 280 -45.62 -2.65 -17.43
CA ALA A 280 -44.66 -2.34 -16.36
C ALA A 280 -45.05 -3.01 -15.03
N VAL A 281 -45.16 -4.35 -15.03
CA VAL A 281 -45.49 -5.14 -13.84
C VAL A 281 -44.24 -5.31 -12.97
N GLY A 282 -44.02 -4.34 -12.08
CA GLY A 282 -42.81 -4.21 -11.27
C GLY A 282 -42.39 -5.48 -10.52
N HIS A 283 -41.08 -5.71 -10.42
CA HIS A 283 -40.47 -6.84 -9.72
C HIS A 283 -39.54 -6.37 -8.61
N ALA A 284 -39.86 -6.73 -7.36
CA ALA A 284 -39.04 -6.45 -6.17
C ALA A 284 -38.98 -7.67 -5.26
N VAL A 285 -37.77 -8.07 -4.86
CA VAL A 285 -37.57 -9.30 -4.06
C VAL A 285 -36.58 -9.07 -2.94
N PHE A 286 -36.94 -9.46 -1.70
CA PHE A 286 -36.06 -9.39 -0.53
C PHE A 286 -35.73 -10.81 -0.01
N ILE A 287 -34.45 -11.18 0.01
CA ILE A 287 -33.98 -12.51 0.42
C ILE A 287 -32.99 -12.37 1.58
N ASN A 288 -33.29 -13.03 2.70
CA ASN A 288 -32.48 -13.05 3.93
C ASN A 288 -32.26 -11.66 4.57
N CYS A 289 -33.09 -10.67 4.23
CA CYS A 289 -32.94 -9.30 4.70
C CYS A 289 -33.41 -9.15 6.15
N GLU A 290 -32.68 -8.38 6.95
CA GLU A 290 -33.11 -7.95 8.28
C GLU A 290 -33.89 -6.64 8.17
N MET A 291 -35.09 -6.59 8.73
CA MET A 291 -36.02 -5.46 8.60
C MET A 291 -36.45 -4.93 9.97
N ASP A 292 -36.22 -3.65 10.21
CA ASP A 292 -36.68 -2.96 11.42
C ASP A 292 -38.19 -2.65 11.38
N ASP A 293 -38.78 -2.24 12.50
CA ASP A 293 -40.23 -2.13 12.74
C ASP A 293 -40.98 -1.08 11.90
N HIS A 294 -40.26 -0.17 11.22
CA HIS A 294 -40.84 0.81 10.30
C HIS A 294 -41.49 0.17 9.09
N ILE A 295 -41.15 -1.07 8.73
CA ILE A 295 -41.70 -1.78 7.58
C ILE A 295 -43.10 -2.32 7.89
N TYR A 296 -44.10 -1.93 7.09
CA TYR A 296 -45.49 -2.43 7.21
C TYR A 296 -45.92 -3.43 6.13
N GLY A 297 -45.13 -3.64 5.07
CA GLY A 297 -45.47 -4.55 3.97
C GLY A 297 -45.38 -3.86 2.61
N TRP A 298 -46.32 -4.13 1.70
CA TRP A 298 -46.37 -3.58 0.34
C TRP A 298 -47.57 -2.63 0.20
N ASP A 299 -47.52 -1.70 -0.76
CA ASP A 299 -48.61 -0.75 -0.97
C ASP A 299 -48.94 -0.55 -2.46
N LYS A 300 -50.13 -0.05 -2.75
CA LYS A 300 -50.61 0.26 -4.10
C LYS A 300 -50.04 1.58 -4.62
N MET A 301 -50.11 1.77 -5.93
CA MET A 301 -49.77 3.05 -6.57
C MET A 301 -50.86 3.43 -7.56
N SER A 302 -51.16 4.73 -7.66
CA SER A 302 -52.10 5.24 -8.66
C SER A 302 -51.38 5.68 -9.93
N GLY A 303 -52.09 5.58 -11.05
CA GLY A 303 -51.68 6.11 -12.35
C GLY A 303 -52.87 6.69 -13.12
N LYS A 304 -52.66 6.95 -14.41
CA LYS A 304 -53.70 7.38 -15.35
C LYS A 304 -53.90 6.31 -16.41
N ASP A 305 -55.12 5.87 -16.64
CA ASP A 305 -55.45 4.94 -17.72
C ASP A 305 -55.55 5.64 -19.08
N ILE A 306 -55.89 4.87 -20.12
CA ILE A 306 -56.04 5.37 -21.49
C ILE A 306 -57.06 6.52 -21.59
N ASP A 307 -58.09 6.51 -20.73
CA ASP A 307 -59.15 7.51 -20.64
C ASP A 307 -58.82 8.66 -19.68
N GLN A 308 -57.57 8.74 -19.19
CA GLN A 308 -57.08 9.73 -18.21
C GLN A 308 -57.77 9.67 -16.83
N GLN A 309 -58.45 8.57 -16.52
CA GLN A 309 -59.02 8.31 -15.20
C GLN A 309 -57.97 7.73 -14.26
N THR A 310 -58.19 7.87 -12.96
CA THR A 310 -57.29 7.31 -11.96
C THR A 310 -57.47 5.80 -11.88
N ILE A 311 -56.41 5.06 -12.17
CA ILE A 311 -56.33 3.59 -11.99
C ILE A 311 -55.41 3.28 -10.81
N TRP A 312 -55.70 2.21 -10.07
CA TRP A 312 -54.86 1.72 -8.98
C TRP A 312 -54.22 0.40 -9.37
N PHE A 313 -52.91 0.30 -9.19
CA PHE A 313 -52.12 -0.92 -9.36
C PHE A 313 -51.79 -1.47 -7.98
N TYR A 314 -52.08 -2.75 -7.77
CA TYR A 314 -52.03 -3.36 -6.45
C TYR A 314 -50.83 -4.31 -6.29
N PRO A 315 -50.28 -4.47 -5.08
CA PRO A 315 -49.18 -5.39 -4.80
C PRO A 315 -49.43 -6.84 -5.23
N GLU A 316 -50.66 -7.33 -5.10
CA GLU A 316 -51.07 -8.69 -5.47
C GLU A 316 -50.98 -8.97 -6.97
N ASP A 317 -51.11 -7.94 -7.81
CA ASP A 317 -50.95 -8.02 -9.26
C ASP A 317 -49.50 -7.79 -9.71
N SER A 318 -48.60 -7.57 -8.74
CA SER A 318 -47.19 -7.24 -8.97
C SER A 318 -46.27 -8.43 -8.63
N ARG A 319 -45.00 -8.35 -9.01
CA ARG A 319 -44.01 -9.41 -8.74
C ARG A 319 -43.22 -9.11 -7.47
N PHE A 320 -43.93 -9.00 -6.35
CA PHE A 320 -43.36 -8.66 -5.04
C PHE A 320 -43.22 -9.89 -4.17
N TRP A 321 -41.98 -10.15 -3.71
CA TRP A 321 -41.69 -11.37 -2.98
C TRP A 321 -40.70 -11.18 -1.84
N GLU A 322 -40.81 -12.03 -0.84
CA GLU A 322 -39.83 -12.14 0.23
C GLU A 322 -39.39 -13.59 0.43
N PHE A 323 -38.21 -13.78 1.03
CA PHE A 323 -37.75 -15.09 1.47
C PHE A 323 -36.88 -14.95 2.70
N SER A 324 -37.29 -15.58 3.80
CA SER A 324 -36.51 -15.63 5.03
C SER A 324 -36.11 -14.22 5.56
N SER A 325 -37.00 -13.24 5.40
CA SER A 325 -36.88 -11.93 6.05
C SER A 325 -36.82 -12.11 7.58
N ARG A 326 -36.06 -11.27 8.26
CA ARG A 326 -35.82 -11.30 9.71
C ARG A 326 -36.08 -9.93 10.34
N GLY A 327 -36.05 -9.83 11.66
CA GLY A 327 -36.32 -8.58 12.39
C GLY A 327 -37.82 -8.35 12.60
N ILE A 328 -38.16 -7.26 13.30
CA ILE A 328 -39.55 -6.95 13.67
C ILE A 328 -40.41 -6.71 12.42
N GLY A 329 -39.91 -5.93 11.46
CA GLY A 329 -40.58 -5.66 10.19
C GLY A 329 -40.48 -6.79 9.17
N GLY A 330 -39.77 -7.88 9.48
CA GLY A 330 -39.60 -9.04 8.59
C GLY A 330 -40.45 -10.25 8.97
N ARG A 331 -41.31 -10.13 9.99
CA ARG A 331 -42.24 -11.21 10.37
C ARG A 331 -43.25 -11.46 9.25
N VAL A 332 -43.52 -12.74 8.99
CA VAL A 332 -44.48 -13.15 7.96
C VAL A 332 -45.89 -12.79 8.40
N GLU A 333 -46.65 -12.15 7.49
CA GLU A 333 -48.06 -11.79 7.64
C GLU A 333 -48.82 -12.22 6.37
N ASP A 334 -50.13 -12.47 6.46
CA ASP A 334 -50.95 -13.09 5.40
C ASP A 334 -50.92 -12.36 4.04
N LYS A 335 -50.60 -11.05 4.02
CA LYS A 335 -50.57 -10.19 2.82
C LYS A 335 -49.18 -9.95 2.24
N ARG A 336 -48.18 -10.77 2.60
CA ARG A 336 -46.78 -10.62 2.15
C ARG A 336 -46.31 -11.88 1.41
N PRO A 337 -46.39 -11.92 0.06
CA PRO A 337 -46.05 -13.10 -0.71
C PRO A 337 -44.62 -13.61 -0.45
N GLN A 338 -44.48 -14.91 -0.22
CA GLN A 338 -43.19 -15.55 0.05
C GLN A 338 -42.76 -16.41 -1.14
N LEU A 339 -41.46 -16.37 -1.49
CA LEU A 339 -40.88 -17.35 -2.39
C LEU A 339 -40.89 -18.73 -1.72
N ASN A 340 -41.17 -19.77 -2.49
CA ASN A 340 -40.89 -21.13 -2.04
C ASN A 340 -39.40 -21.47 -2.27
N LYS A 341 -38.96 -22.61 -1.71
CA LYS A 341 -37.56 -23.05 -1.80
C LYS A 341 -37.07 -23.29 -3.24
N GLU A 342 -37.95 -23.72 -4.15
CA GLU A 342 -37.64 -24.00 -5.56
C GLU A 342 -37.45 -22.71 -6.36
N MET A 343 -38.36 -21.75 -6.22
CA MET A 343 -38.27 -20.42 -6.81
C MET A 343 -36.99 -19.71 -6.34
N ARG A 344 -36.64 -19.83 -5.06
CA ARG A 344 -35.41 -19.24 -4.49
C ARG A 344 -34.13 -19.73 -5.19
N GLN A 345 -34.12 -20.92 -5.79
CA GLN A 345 -32.94 -21.42 -6.54
C GLN A 345 -32.64 -20.62 -7.80
N HIS A 346 -33.64 -19.90 -8.34
CA HIS A 346 -33.50 -19.04 -9.53
C HIS A 346 -32.84 -17.69 -9.21
N TYR A 347 -32.79 -17.30 -7.93
CA TYR A 347 -32.21 -16.03 -7.47
C TYR A 347 -30.73 -16.16 -7.09
N ARG A 348 -29.95 -16.90 -7.89
CA ARG A 348 -28.49 -16.90 -7.80
C ARG A 348 -27.94 -15.64 -8.49
N PRO A 349 -26.89 -15.00 -7.97
CA PRO A 349 -26.29 -13.83 -8.62
C PRO A 349 -25.96 -14.07 -10.09
N THR A 350 -25.41 -15.23 -10.43
CA THR A 350 -25.11 -15.62 -11.82
C THR A 350 -26.34 -15.65 -12.73
N THR A 351 -27.49 -16.08 -12.21
CA THR A 351 -28.76 -16.10 -12.98
C THR A 351 -29.33 -14.69 -13.12
N ILE A 352 -29.39 -13.92 -12.03
CA ILE A 352 -29.90 -12.54 -12.01
C ILE A 352 -29.11 -11.66 -12.98
N LEU A 353 -27.79 -11.84 -13.01
CA LEU A 353 -26.88 -11.08 -13.84
C LEU A 353 -26.67 -11.70 -15.24
N SER A 354 -27.44 -12.74 -15.61
CA SER A 354 -27.36 -13.38 -16.93
C SER A 354 -25.92 -13.77 -17.31
N GLY A 355 -25.23 -14.45 -16.39
CA GLY A 355 -23.85 -14.93 -16.55
C GLY A 355 -22.76 -13.89 -16.32
N TRP A 356 -23.09 -12.59 -16.21
CA TRP A 356 -22.10 -11.57 -15.89
C TRP A 356 -21.55 -11.75 -14.47
N GLN A 357 -20.22 -11.71 -14.35
CA GLN A 357 -19.50 -11.79 -13.08
C GLN A 357 -18.94 -10.41 -12.73
N PRO A 358 -19.49 -9.71 -11.73
CA PRO A 358 -18.88 -8.52 -11.15
C PRO A 358 -17.44 -8.78 -10.72
N THR A 359 -16.57 -7.79 -10.84
CA THR A 359 -15.12 -7.95 -10.64
C THR A 359 -14.56 -7.01 -9.57
N LEU A 360 -15.40 -6.24 -8.88
CA LEU A 360 -14.97 -5.48 -7.70
C LEU A 360 -14.66 -6.41 -6.51
N SER A 361 -15.31 -7.57 -6.46
CA SER A 361 -15.12 -8.59 -5.43
C SER A 361 -14.71 -9.90 -6.08
N LEU A 362 -13.75 -10.58 -5.47
CA LEU A 362 -13.34 -11.91 -5.90
C LEU A 362 -14.41 -12.94 -5.56
N GLY A 363 -14.70 -13.85 -6.49
CA GLY A 363 -15.73 -14.88 -6.33
C GLY A 363 -15.39 -15.90 -5.24
N GLU A 364 -16.40 -16.69 -4.83
CA GLU A 364 -16.31 -17.62 -3.69
C GLU A 364 -15.21 -18.69 -3.81
N GLN A 365 -14.80 -19.04 -5.03
CA GLN A 365 -13.75 -20.04 -5.27
C GLN A 365 -12.35 -19.43 -5.45
N SER A 366 -12.20 -18.12 -5.21
CA SER A 366 -10.92 -17.43 -5.42
C SER A 366 -9.91 -17.79 -4.34
N GLN A 367 -8.71 -18.18 -4.76
CA GLN A 367 -7.59 -18.51 -3.89
C GLN A 367 -6.39 -17.64 -4.26
N LEU A 368 -5.57 -17.31 -3.27
CA LEU A 368 -4.21 -16.83 -3.49
C LEU A 368 -3.25 -17.97 -3.16
N ALA A 369 -2.29 -18.23 -4.03
CA ALA A 369 -1.18 -19.13 -3.75
C ALA A 369 0.13 -18.47 -4.16
N GLY A 370 1.19 -18.74 -3.41
CA GLY A 370 2.48 -18.15 -3.71
C GLY A 370 3.60 -18.88 -3.01
N GLU A 371 4.80 -18.41 -3.29
CA GLU A 371 6.02 -18.83 -2.64
C GLU A 371 6.73 -17.60 -2.09
N VAL A 372 7.27 -17.74 -0.89
CA VAL A 372 8.15 -16.76 -0.30
C VAL A 372 9.59 -17.17 -0.57
N LEU A 373 10.36 -16.32 -1.22
CA LEU A 373 11.77 -16.56 -1.52
C LEU A 373 12.64 -15.46 -0.92
N HIS A 374 13.54 -15.85 -0.02
CA HIS A 374 14.51 -14.93 0.59
C HIS A 374 15.66 -15.73 1.24
N ARG A 375 16.88 -15.18 1.21
CA ARG A 375 18.10 -15.89 1.65
C ARG A 375 18.11 -16.27 3.14
N GLN A 376 17.52 -15.44 3.98
CA GLN A 376 17.56 -15.60 5.45
C GLN A 376 16.23 -15.91 6.11
N ILE A 377 15.18 -16.07 5.32
CA ILE A 377 13.84 -16.23 5.90
C ILE A 377 13.72 -17.58 6.58
N GLN A 378 13.06 -17.60 7.74
CA GLN A 378 12.73 -18.84 8.44
C GLN A 378 11.31 -19.29 8.11
N PHE A 379 11.10 -20.60 8.01
CA PHE A 379 9.80 -21.19 7.75
C PHE A 379 9.38 -22.13 8.88
N PRO A 380 8.07 -22.20 9.22
CA PRO A 380 6.95 -21.51 8.56
C PRO A 380 6.89 -20.00 8.88
N ALA A 381 6.56 -19.18 7.89
CA ALA A 381 6.38 -17.74 8.05
C ALA A 381 4.89 -17.37 8.08
N LEU A 382 4.52 -16.34 8.84
CA LEU A 382 3.18 -15.77 8.86
C LEU A 382 2.94 -14.96 7.58
N VAL A 383 1.82 -15.19 6.92
CA VAL A 383 1.41 -14.48 5.69
C VAL A 383 0.06 -13.82 5.93
N THR A 384 0.05 -12.49 5.84
CA THR A 384 -1.16 -11.66 5.96
C THR A 384 -1.50 -11.05 4.62
N ILE A 385 -2.74 -11.24 4.17
CA ILE A 385 -3.27 -10.69 2.93
C ILE A 385 -4.27 -9.62 3.33
N GLN A 386 -4.10 -8.41 2.81
CA GLN A 386 -5.02 -7.29 3.01
C GLN A 386 -5.52 -6.79 1.66
N ASP A 387 -6.81 -6.54 1.53
CA ASP A 387 -7.40 -5.98 0.32
C ASP A 387 -7.46 -4.44 0.35
N SER A 388 -7.90 -3.84 -0.76
CA SER A 388 -7.99 -2.38 -0.92
C SER A 388 -9.06 -1.67 -0.08
N ILE A 389 -9.89 -2.41 0.68
CA ILE A 389 -10.93 -1.86 1.56
C ILE A 389 -10.79 -2.35 3.01
N GLY A 390 -9.68 -3.03 3.34
CA GLY A 390 -9.33 -3.44 4.70
C GLY A 390 -9.77 -4.85 5.12
N GLN A 391 -10.33 -5.66 4.22
CA GLN A 391 -10.54 -7.08 4.50
C GLN A 391 -9.20 -7.80 4.60
N THR A 392 -9.06 -8.69 5.58
CA THR A 392 -7.85 -9.47 5.79
C THR A 392 -8.09 -10.98 5.73
N ALA A 393 -7.06 -11.71 5.29
CA ALA A 393 -6.94 -13.15 5.42
C ALA A 393 -5.53 -13.48 5.93
N VAL A 394 -5.39 -14.55 6.71
CA VAL A 394 -4.11 -14.93 7.33
C VAL A 394 -3.87 -16.41 7.08
N THR A 395 -2.64 -16.77 6.74
CA THR A 395 -2.16 -18.15 6.61
C THR A 395 -0.70 -18.23 7.06
N GLN A 396 -0.13 -19.42 7.05
CA GLN A 396 1.32 -19.62 7.15
C GLN A 396 1.86 -20.29 5.88
N THR A 397 3.15 -20.13 5.64
CA THR A 397 3.85 -20.96 4.67
C THR A 397 4.03 -22.38 5.21
N ASN A 398 4.23 -23.35 4.33
CA ASN A 398 4.86 -24.62 4.70
C ASN A 398 6.38 -24.43 4.91
N LEU A 399 7.08 -25.51 5.23
CA LEU A 399 8.54 -25.51 5.44
C LEU A 399 9.36 -25.21 4.18
N GLN A 400 8.72 -25.27 2.99
CA GLN A 400 9.32 -24.92 1.71
C GLN A 400 9.00 -23.48 1.29
N GLY A 401 8.30 -22.70 2.12
CA GLY A 401 7.94 -21.31 1.81
C GLY A 401 6.69 -21.14 0.94
N HIS A 402 5.96 -22.21 0.62
CA HIS A 402 4.72 -22.12 -0.15
C HIS A 402 3.51 -21.85 0.74
N TYR A 403 2.56 -21.04 0.28
CA TYR A 403 1.32 -20.77 0.98
C TYR A 403 0.11 -20.79 0.04
N ARG A 404 -1.07 -21.02 0.61
CA ARG A 404 -2.36 -20.90 -0.08
C ARG A 404 -3.43 -20.42 0.90
N VAL A 405 -4.29 -19.50 0.46
CA VAL A 405 -5.37 -18.94 1.29
C VAL A 405 -6.58 -18.58 0.43
N SER A 406 -7.77 -18.66 1.02
CA SER A 406 -8.98 -18.12 0.39
C SER A 406 -8.95 -16.60 0.37
N ILE A 407 -9.26 -16.01 -0.79
CA ILE A 407 -9.41 -14.57 -0.99
C ILE A 407 -10.83 -14.22 -1.46
N ALA A 408 -11.79 -15.10 -1.19
CA ALA A 408 -13.19 -14.90 -1.54
C ALA A 408 -13.75 -13.60 -0.93
N GLY A 409 -14.43 -12.80 -1.75
CA GLY A 409 -15.04 -11.52 -1.36
C GLY A 409 -14.07 -10.33 -1.30
N MET A 410 -12.75 -10.57 -1.34
CA MET A 410 -11.74 -9.51 -1.26
C MET A 410 -11.74 -8.61 -2.51
N THR A 411 -11.25 -7.38 -2.33
CA THR A 411 -11.25 -6.27 -3.30
C THR A 411 -9.83 -5.93 -3.74
N PRO A 412 -9.41 -6.32 -4.96
CA PRO A 412 -8.06 -6.04 -5.45
C PRO A 412 -7.73 -4.52 -5.51
N PRO A 413 -6.43 -4.14 -5.45
CA PRO A 413 -5.27 -5.00 -5.29
C PRO A 413 -5.16 -5.59 -3.88
N LEU A 414 -4.36 -6.66 -3.74
CA LEU A 414 -4.09 -7.32 -2.46
C LEU A 414 -2.64 -7.07 -2.05
N LEU A 415 -2.41 -6.53 -0.85
CA LEU A 415 -1.10 -6.51 -0.21
C LEU A 415 -0.88 -7.83 0.50
N VAL A 416 0.19 -8.54 0.15
CA VAL A 416 0.68 -9.72 0.86
C VAL A 416 1.87 -9.28 1.69
N SER A 417 1.81 -9.48 3.00
CA SER A 417 2.89 -9.19 3.94
C SER A 417 3.34 -10.48 4.62
N VAL A 418 4.64 -10.68 4.69
CA VAL A 418 5.25 -11.87 5.31
C VAL A 418 6.11 -11.44 6.49
N ASP A 419 5.95 -12.15 7.61
CA ASP A 419 6.77 -12.07 8.81
C ASP A 419 7.25 -13.48 9.15
N ASP A 420 8.57 -13.68 9.15
CA ASP A 420 9.17 -14.99 9.47
C ASP A 420 9.16 -15.33 10.96
N GLN A 421 8.68 -14.41 11.79
CA GLN A 421 8.56 -14.52 13.25
C GLN A 421 9.86 -14.88 13.95
N SER A 422 11.02 -14.64 13.31
CA SER A 422 12.32 -14.91 13.91
C SER A 422 12.84 -13.76 14.76
N GLY A 423 12.05 -12.69 14.90
CA GLY A 423 12.28 -11.55 15.77
C GLY A 423 10.97 -11.02 16.37
N GLU A 424 11.06 -9.89 17.06
CA GLU A 424 9.92 -9.32 17.82
C GLU A 424 8.98 -8.47 16.95
N SER A 425 9.48 -7.94 15.84
CA SER A 425 8.75 -6.97 15.03
C SER A 425 9.25 -6.94 13.59
N CYS A 426 8.39 -6.55 12.64
CA CYS A 426 8.83 -6.06 11.32
C CYS A 426 9.18 -4.57 11.32
N LEU A 427 8.73 -3.84 12.34
CA LEU A 427 8.72 -2.38 12.35
C LEU A 427 9.86 -1.80 13.19
N TYR A 428 10.17 -2.39 14.33
CA TYR A 428 11.19 -1.88 15.25
C TYR A 428 12.45 -2.75 15.24
N SER A 429 13.60 -2.13 15.56
CA SER A 429 14.90 -2.80 15.67
C SER A 429 15.63 -2.49 16.99
N ASP A 430 14.88 -2.08 18.01
CA ASP A 430 15.33 -2.03 19.41
C ASP A 430 15.69 -3.44 19.92
N GLN A 431 14.95 -4.43 19.45
CA GLN A 431 15.26 -5.85 19.55
C GLN A 431 15.54 -6.45 18.17
N LYS A 432 15.95 -7.73 18.13
CA LYS A 432 16.17 -8.43 16.86
C LYS A 432 14.87 -8.40 16.04
N ARG A 433 14.90 -7.73 14.89
CA ARG A 433 13.78 -7.60 13.95
C ARG A 433 13.50 -8.93 13.25
N SER A 434 12.29 -9.20 12.78
CA SER A 434 12.01 -10.32 11.86
C SER A 434 12.53 -10.03 10.45
N VAL A 435 12.65 -11.07 9.62
CA VAL A 435 12.79 -10.90 8.17
C VAL A 435 11.40 -10.71 7.59
N CYS A 436 11.15 -9.54 7.00
CA CYS A 436 9.82 -9.17 6.51
C CYS A 436 9.82 -8.66 5.08
N LEU A 437 8.85 -9.11 4.30
CA LEU A 437 8.73 -8.86 2.87
C LEU A 437 7.28 -8.57 2.51
N SER A 438 7.08 -7.87 1.41
CA SER A 438 5.74 -7.61 0.88
C SER A 438 5.65 -7.82 -0.62
N ALA A 439 4.44 -8.03 -1.11
CA ALA A 439 4.12 -8.02 -2.54
C ALA A 439 2.75 -7.37 -2.74
N LEU A 440 2.60 -6.61 -3.82
CA LEU A 440 1.28 -6.12 -4.24
C LEU A 440 0.78 -7.03 -5.39
N VAL A 441 -0.21 -7.85 -5.08
CA VAL A 441 -0.90 -8.69 -6.07
C VAL A 441 -1.98 -7.85 -6.70
N VAL A 442 -1.67 -7.37 -7.89
CA VAL A 442 -2.55 -6.50 -8.64
C VAL A 442 -3.42 -7.35 -9.58
N GLU A 443 -2.76 -8.20 -10.37
CA GLU A 443 -3.18 -9.43 -11.06
C GLU A 443 -4.14 -10.41 -10.34
N THR A 444 -5.47 -10.46 -10.53
CA THR A 444 -6.33 -11.38 -9.73
C THR A 444 -7.37 -12.16 -10.53
N GLN A 445 -7.37 -13.48 -10.40
CA GLN A 445 -8.29 -14.36 -11.11
C GLN A 445 -9.49 -14.74 -10.22
N SER A 446 -10.67 -14.20 -10.53
CA SER A 446 -11.91 -14.53 -9.83
C SER A 446 -12.30 -16.00 -10.05
N ASN A 447 -12.70 -16.69 -8.97
CA ASN A 447 -13.03 -18.11 -8.94
C ASN A 447 -11.90 -19.06 -9.38
N GLN A 448 -10.64 -18.60 -9.33
CA GLN A 448 -9.45 -19.39 -9.65
C GLN A 448 -8.34 -19.14 -8.62
N THR A 449 -7.20 -19.79 -8.81
CA THR A 449 -6.00 -19.54 -8.00
C THR A 449 -5.15 -18.45 -8.65
N THR A 450 -5.07 -17.31 -7.97
CA THR A 450 -4.16 -16.21 -8.27
C THR A 450 -2.77 -16.52 -7.74
N ARG A 451 -1.71 -16.10 -8.46
CA ARG A 451 -0.33 -16.17 -7.98
C ARG A 451 0.10 -14.89 -7.28
N GLY A 452 0.78 -15.02 -6.14
CA GLY A 452 1.36 -13.90 -5.42
C GLY A 452 2.69 -14.27 -4.75
N HIS A 453 3.77 -14.34 -5.51
CA HIS A 453 5.09 -14.60 -4.95
C HIS A 453 5.58 -13.39 -4.13
N VAL A 454 6.31 -13.66 -3.05
CA VAL A 454 6.88 -12.63 -2.17
C VAL A 454 8.40 -12.81 -2.10
N ASN A 455 9.15 -11.76 -2.42
CA ASN A 455 10.61 -11.78 -2.49
C ASN A 455 11.19 -10.35 -2.38
N PRO A 456 12.52 -10.18 -2.27
CA PRO A 456 13.15 -8.86 -2.23
C PRO A 456 12.69 -7.86 -3.30
N PHE A 457 12.44 -8.33 -4.52
CA PHE A 457 12.10 -7.47 -5.66
C PHE A 457 10.62 -7.06 -5.64
N SER A 458 9.72 -7.97 -5.28
CA SER A 458 8.31 -7.61 -5.04
C SER A 458 8.19 -6.58 -3.92
N ASP A 459 9.02 -6.71 -2.89
CA ASP A 459 9.02 -5.84 -1.73
C ASP A 459 9.63 -4.45 -2.04
N LEU A 460 10.62 -4.37 -2.92
CA LEU A 460 11.11 -3.11 -3.47
C LEU A 460 10.00 -2.36 -4.23
N ILE A 461 9.19 -3.05 -5.04
CA ILE A 461 8.06 -2.42 -5.73
C ILE A 461 7.06 -1.85 -4.72
N VAL A 462 6.72 -2.61 -3.67
CA VAL A 462 5.86 -2.11 -2.58
C VAL A 462 6.50 -0.91 -1.88
N SER A 463 7.82 -0.90 -1.70
CA SER A 463 8.55 0.22 -1.11
C SER A 463 8.42 1.49 -1.94
N ASN A 464 8.59 1.40 -3.27
CA ASN A 464 8.46 2.54 -4.16
C ASN A 464 7.03 3.11 -4.14
N LEU A 465 6.03 2.23 -4.10
CA LEU A 465 4.62 2.63 -4.00
C LEU A 465 4.31 3.28 -2.65
N ALA A 466 4.80 2.72 -1.54
CA ALA A 466 4.63 3.30 -0.22
C ALA A 466 5.21 4.71 -0.15
N ILE A 467 6.45 4.91 -0.61
CA ILE A 467 7.13 6.20 -0.62
C ILE A 467 6.36 7.22 -1.47
N HIS A 468 5.87 6.80 -2.64
CA HIS A 468 5.07 7.67 -3.50
C HIS A 468 3.80 8.16 -2.81
N GLU A 469 3.15 7.30 -2.01
CA GLU A 469 1.98 7.66 -1.21
C GLU A 469 2.33 8.32 0.14
N GLY A 470 3.59 8.73 0.36
CA GLY A 470 4.05 9.42 1.57
C GLY A 470 4.16 8.51 2.80
N ILE A 471 4.38 7.21 2.60
CA ILE A 471 4.56 6.19 3.63
C ILE A 471 6.01 5.70 3.59
N ASP A 472 6.72 5.73 4.72
CA ASP A 472 8.18 5.49 4.74
C ASP A 472 8.62 4.12 4.22
N GLY A 473 7.75 3.11 4.23
CA GLY A 473 8.05 1.80 3.67
C GLY A 473 6.95 0.75 3.83
N PRO A 474 7.18 -0.48 3.33
CA PRO A 474 6.17 -1.54 3.27
C PRO A 474 5.64 -2.00 4.63
N ALA A 475 6.51 -2.04 5.66
CA ALA A 475 6.10 -2.43 7.00
C ALA A 475 5.01 -1.50 7.57
N LEU A 476 5.14 -0.19 7.38
CA LEU A 476 4.13 0.80 7.78
C LEU A 476 2.88 0.76 6.90
N LEU A 477 3.04 0.50 5.60
CA LEU A 477 1.90 0.32 4.70
C LEU A 477 1.01 -0.83 5.19
N GLY A 478 1.61 -1.97 5.57
CA GLY A 478 0.89 -3.13 6.12
C GLY A 478 0.23 -2.92 7.48
N GLN A 479 0.47 -1.80 8.17
CA GLN A 479 -0.21 -1.43 9.42
C GLN A 479 -1.47 -0.56 9.18
N ARG A 480 -1.73 -0.13 7.95
CA ARG A 480 -2.93 0.65 7.64
C ARG A 480 -4.17 -0.23 7.75
N SER A 481 -5.28 0.31 8.22
CA SER A 481 -6.57 -0.39 8.23
C SER A 481 -7.16 -0.57 6.82
N VAL A 482 -6.90 0.40 5.94
CA VAL A 482 -7.30 0.40 4.53
C VAL A 482 -6.09 0.82 3.70
N LEU A 483 -5.85 0.10 2.59
CA LEU A 483 -4.77 0.47 1.67
C LEU A 483 -5.12 1.75 0.90
N PRO A 484 -4.16 2.66 0.67
CA PRO A 484 -4.36 3.74 -0.27
C PRO A 484 -4.60 3.18 -1.67
N ALA A 485 -5.22 3.96 -2.54
CA ALA A 485 -5.16 3.68 -3.97
C ALA A 485 -3.70 3.90 -4.43
N PHE A 486 -3.22 3.09 -5.38
CA PHE A 486 -1.84 3.14 -5.84
C PHE A 486 -1.76 3.57 -7.30
N SER A 487 -0.75 4.37 -7.66
CA SER A 487 -0.56 4.84 -9.03
C SER A 487 -0.14 3.72 -10.00
N TYR A 488 -0.84 3.62 -11.13
CA TYR A 488 -0.52 2.69 -12.20
C TYR A 488 0.83 3.01 -12.84
N SER A 489 1.13 4.29 -13.07
CA SER A 489 2.38 4.71 -13.71
C SER A 489 3.60 4.42 -12.83
N VAL A 490 3.46 4.58 -11.51
CA VAL A 490 4.51 4.28 -10.53
C VAL A 490 4.78 2.78 -10.44
N TRP A 491 3.72 1.97 -10.30
CA TRP A 491 3.86 0.51 -10.30
C TRP A 491 4.47 0.01 -11.61
N LEU A 492 3.96 0.48 -12.75
CA LEU A 492 4.44 0.09 -14.07
C LEU A 492 5.93 0.42 -14.23
N LYS A 493 6.34 1.63 -13.84
CA LYS A 493 7.74 2.06 -13.92
C LYS A 493 8.64 1.21 -13.02
N ALA A 494 8.24 0.97 -11.76
CA ALA A 494 8.98 0.11 -10.84
C ALA A 494 9.13 -1.33 -11.38
N ASN A 495 8.05 -1.89 -11.93
CA ASN A 495 8.06 -3.23 -12.53
C ASN A 495 8.90 -3.28 -13.82
N GLN A 496 8.87 -2.23 -14.64
CA GLN A 496 9.70 -2.11 -15.84
C GLN A 496 11.19 -2.04 -15.51
N HIS A 497 11.59 -1.29 -14.48
CA HIS A 497 12.99 -1.26 -14.03
C HIS A 497 13.48 -2.66 -13.64
N PHE A 498 12.66 -3.44 -12.92
CA PHE A 498 12.99 -4.83 -12.61
C PHE A 498 13.11 -5.68 -13.88
N ARG A 499 12.11 -5.65 -14.77
CA ARG A 499 12.13 -6.42 -16.02
C ARG A 499 13.33 -6.09 -16.92
N GLN A 500 13.76 -4.83 -16.93
CA GLN A 500 14.95 -4.40 -17.67
C GLN A 500 16.23 -5.04 -17.10
N GLN A 501 16.34 -5.24 -15.78
CA GLN A 501 17.48 -5.96 -15.19
C GLN A 501 17.51 -7.45 -15.52
N MET A 502 16.35 -8.02 -15.85
CA MET A 502 16.21 -9.42 -16.23
C MET A 502 16.54 -9.67 -17.70
N LEU A 503 16.72 -8.62 -18.51
CA LEU A 503 17.05 -8.74 -19.93
C LEU A 503 18.37 -9.49 -20.11
N GLY A 504 18.34 -10.57 -20.89
CA GLY A 504 19.51 -11.39 -21.21
C GLY A 504 19.77 -12.56 -20.26
N LEU A 505 19.05 -12.69 -19.14
CA LEU A 505 19.13 -13.85 -18.24
C LEU A 505 18.11 -14.93 -18.56
N VAL A 506 16.92 -14.51 -18.98
CA VAL A 506 15.76 -15.35 -19.29
C VAL A 506 15.07 -14.82 -20.53
N GLU A 507 14.57 -15.73 -21.37
CA GLU A 507 13.78 -15.37 -22.55
C GLU A 507 12.43 -14.75 -22.15
N SER A 508 11.83 -15.23 -21.06
CA SER A 508 10.62 -14.68 -20.43
C SER A 508 11.01 -13.62 -19.40
N GLN A 509 10.74 -12.34 -19.67
CA GLN A 509 10.88 -11.25 -18.67
C GLN A 509 9.88 -11.48 -17.52
N PRO A 510 10.31 -12.05 -16.38
CA PRO A 510 9.37 -12.52 -15.37
C PRO A 510 8.81 -11.33 -14.59
N ASP A 511 7.58 -11.48 -14.10
CA ASP A 511 7.01 -10.56 -13.12
C ASP A 511 7.41 -11.01 -11.72
N PRO A 512 7.94 -10.15 -10.83
CA PRO A 512 8.43 -10.59 -9.52
C PRO A 512 7.32 -11.11 -8.60
N VAL A 513 6.04 -10.84 -8.92
CA VAL A 513 4.88 -11.31 -8.14
C VAL A 513 4.19 -12.50 -8.82
N SER A 514 4.17 -12.58 -10.15
CA SER A 514 3.37 -13.57 -10.89
C SER A 514 4.14 -14.49 -11.84
N TYR A 515 5.47 -14.56 -11.72
CA TYR A 515 6.35 -15.40 -12.55
C TYR A 515 5.89 -16.88 -12.67
N LEU A 516 6.27 -17.51 -13.77
CA LEU A 516 5.89 -18.91 -14.05
C LEU A 516 6.82 -19.88 -13.29
N PRO A 517 6.38 -21.13 -13.05
CA PRO A 517 7.26 -22.15 -12.47
C PRO A 517 8.57 -22.36 -13.25
N SER A 518 8.58 -22.11 -14.56
CA SER A 518 9.80 -22.15 -15.40
C SER A 518 10.84 -21.10 -15.00
N ASP A 519 10.41 -19.97 -14.44
CA ASP A 519 11.29 -18.86 -14.06
C ASP A 519 11.80 -18.98 -12.62
N HIS A 520 11.28 -19.95 -11.85
CA HIS A 520 11.59 -20.10 -10.41
C HIS A 520 13.10 -20.23 -10.15
N ALA A 521 13.81 -21.05 -10.93
CA ALA A 521 15.25 -21.27 -10.72
C ALA A 521 16.07 -19.97 -10.92
N VAL A 522 15.66 -19.15 -11.88
CA VAL A 522 16.31 -17.86 -12.17
C VAL A 522 16.01 -16.86 -11.06
N MET A 523 14.74 -16.75 -10.65
CA MET A 523 14.33 -15.90 -9.54
C MET A 523 15.07 -16.26 -8.25
N ASN A 524 15.15 -17.54 -7.92
CA ASN A 524 15.90 -18.01 -6.76
C ASN A 524 17.38 -17.65 -6.87
N THR A 525 18.02 -17.88 -8.03
CA THR A 525 19.44 -17.54 -8.25
C THR A 525 19.71 -16.05 -7.99
N LEU A 526 18.85 -15.17 -8.48
CA LEU A 526 18.99 -13.72 -8.27
C LEU A 526 18.78 -13.31 -6.83
N ILE A 527 17.78 -13.89 -6.16
CA ILE A 527 17.50 -13.62 -4.75
C ILE A 527 18.70 -14.03 -3.88
N GLN A 528 19.42 -15.09 -4.24
CA GLN A 528 20.64 -15.49 -3.54
C GLN A 528 21.82 -14.54 -3.76
N GLN A 529 21.78 -13.65 -4.77
CA GLN A 529 22.87 -12.72 -5.10
C GLN A 529 22.69 -11.32 -4.51
N VAL A 530 21.60 -11.07 -3.80
CA VAL A 530 21.28 -9.76 -3.22
C VAL A 530 21.14 -9.84 -1.70
N VAL A 531 21.50 -8.74 -1.04
CA VAL A 531 21.15 -8.50 0.36
C VAL A 531 19.96 -7.56 0.38
N HIS A 532 18.88 -8.02 0.99
CA HIS A 532 17.64 -7.27 1.17
C HIS A 532 17.50 -6.89 2.63
N ASN A 533 17.29 -5.61 2.95
CA ASN A 533 16.98 -5.22 4.32
C ASN A 533 16.12 -3.96 4.34
N ARG A 534 15.55 -3.60 5.49
CA ARG A 534 14.84 -2.33 5.64
C ARG A 534 15.77 -1.24 6.12
N GLY A 535 15.51 -0.03 5.65
CA GLY A 535 15.96 1.19 6.27
C GLY A 535 15.36 1.40 7.66
N TYR A 536 15.60 2.58 8.18
CA TYR A 536 15.10 3.02 9.46
C TYR A 536 14.93 4.54 9.41
N ASN A 537 13.78 5.02 9.89
CA ASN A 537 13.52 6.44 10.05
C ASN A 537 14.00 6.88 11.45
N THR A 538 15.01 7.75 11.47
CA THR A 538 15.63 8.27 12.70
C THR A 538 14.75 9.19 13.53
N THR A 539 13.62 9.64 13.01
CA THR A 539 12.64 10.44 13.77
C THR A 539 11.61 9.53 14.45
N THR A 540 11.18 8.46 13.77
CA THR A 540 10.07 7.62 14.25
C THR A 540 10.48 6.30 14.88
N GLY A 541 11.72 5.85 14.68
CA GLY A 541 12.13 4.53 15.17
C GLY A 541 11.78 3.35 14.31
N GLN A 542 11.15 3.60 13.17
CA GLN A 542 10.44 2.57 12.43
C GLN A 542 11.21 2.19 11.19
N ALA A 543 11.06 0.94 10.77
CA ALA A 543 11.54 0.43 9.51
C ALA A 543 10.99 1.29 8.36
N SER A 544 11.89 1.75 7.50
CA SER A 544 11.54 2.55 6.33
C SER A 544 11.69 1.72 5.04
N SER A 545 12.13 2.37 3.96
CA SER A 545 12.22 1.82 2.62
C SER A 545 13.12 0.60 2.53
N VAL A 546 12.93 -0.19 1.47
CA VAL A 546 13.83 -1.30 1.14
C VAL A 546 15.20 -0.76 0.76
N TYR A 547 16.23 -1.36 1.33
CA TYR A 547 17.59 -1.28 0.82
C TYR A 547 17.94 -2.61 0.16
N LEU A 548 18.48 -2.51 -1.04
CA LEU A 548 18.93 -3.64 -1.83
C LEU A 548 20.38 -3.41 -2.25
N THR A 549 21.24 -4.36 -1.92
CA THR A 549 22.67 -4.32 -2.27
C THR A 549 23.11 -5.64 -2.88
N ASP A 550 24.30 -5.66 -3.47
CA ASP A 550 24.98 -6.92 -3.79
C ASP A 550 25.48 -7.62 -2.50
N LEU A 551 26.07 -8.81 -2.65
CA LEU A 551 26.67 -9.55 -1.52
C LEU A 551 27.90 -8.87 -0.90
N SER A 552 28.47 -7.86 -1.55
CA SER A 552 29.50 -6.98 -0.99
C SER A 552 28.95 -5.67 -0.41
N PHE A 553 27.62 -5.60 -0.24
CA PHE A 553 26.90 -4.46 0.31
C PHE A 553 27.06 -3.16 -0.50
N ARG A 554 27.41 -3.26 -1.79
CA ARG A 554 27.37 -2.14 -2.72
C ARG A 554 25.91 -1.85 -3.10
N PRO A 555 25.44 -0.60 -3.06
CA PRO A 555 24.09 -0.27 -3.51
C PRO A 555 23.86 -0.73 -4.95
N ILE A 556 22.76 -1.44 -5.17
CA ILE A 556 22.35 -1.86 -6.53
C ILE A 556 21.12 -1.10 -7.01
N ILE A 557 20.63 -0.17 -6.20
CA ILE A 557 19.53 0.74 -6.52
C ILE A 557 19.94 2.19 -6.28
N ASP A 558 19.41 3.11 -7.08
CA ASP A 558 19.61 4.55 -6.90
C ASP A 558 18.77 5.12 -5.72
N LEU A 559 19.00 6.39 -5.40
CA LEU A 559 18.28 7.11 -4.34
C LEU A 559 16.95 7.74 -4.80
N SER A 560 16.45 7.38 -5.98
CA SER A 560 15.21 7.95 -6.49
C SER A 560 13.97 7.36 -5.79
N PRO A 561 12.83 8.08 -5.73
CA PRO A 561 11.59 7.56 -5.14
C PRO A 561 11.06 6.30 -5.84
N ILE A 562 11.40 6.14 -7.13
CA ILE A 562 11.09 4.94 -7.91
C ILE A 562 12.40 4.38 -8.41
N SER A 563 13.06 3.62 -7.53
CA SER A 563 14.46 3.25 -7.70
C SER A 563 14.75 2.55 -9.04
N GLN A 564 15.86 2.93 -9.67
CA GLN A 564 16.46 2.23 -10.78
C GLN A 564 17.61 1.37 -10.30
N TYR A 565 17.93 0.32 -11.04
CA TYR A 565 19.04 -0.56 -10.71
C TYR A 565 20.35 -0.04 -11.30
N LEU A 566 21.38 0.02 -10.47
CA LEU A 566 22.73 0.47 -10.80
C LEU A 566 23.63 -0.68 -11.30
N SER A 567 23.22 -1.93 -11.11
CA SER A 567 24.01 -3.12 -11.43
C SER A 567 23.17 -4.15 -12.19
N THR A 568 23.80 -4.82 -13.16
CA THR A 568 23.19 -5.91 -13.91
C THR A 568 23.32 -7.23 -13.16
N ALA A 569 22.43 -8.18 -13.44
CA ALA A 569 22.50 -9.51 -12.84
C ALA A 569 23.81 -10.25 -13.11
N THR A 570 24.42 -10.09 -14.29
CA THR A 570 25.75 -10.64 -14.57
C THR A 570 26.79 -10.10 -13.58
N SER A 571 26.77 -8.79 -13.32
CA SER A 571 27.66 -8.19 -12.32
C SER A 571 27.41 -8.71 -10.91
N LEU A 572 26.17 -9.04 -10.56
CA LEU A 572 25.84 -9.64 -9.26
C LEU A 572 26.38 -11.07 -9.15
N ALA A 573 26.23 -11.86 -10.22
CA ALA A 573 26.76 -13.21 -10.31
C ALA A 573 28.30 -13.22 -10.22
N ASP A 574 28.97 -12.37 -11.00
CA ASP A 574 30.44 -12.24 -10.99
C ASP A 574 30.95 -11.87 -9.59
N ARG A 575 30.23 -10.96 -8.90
CA ARG A 575 30.57 -10.58 -7.53
C ARG A 575 30.42 -11.76 -6.56
N ALA A 576 29.29 -12.47 -6.62
CA ALA A 576 29.03 -13.62 -5.78
C ALA A 576 30.10 -14.71 -5.98
N GLU A 577 30.47 -14.97 -7.23
CA GLU A 577 31.52 -15.92 -7.59
C GLU A 577 32.89 -15.49 -7.05
N ARG A 578 33.23 -14.20 -7.10
CA ARG A 578 34.48 -13.69 -6.51
C ARG A 578 34.52 -13.90 -5.00
N ILE A 579 33.42 -13.63 -4.28
CA ILE A 579 33.34 -13.89 -2.82
C ILE A 579 33.56 -15.37 -2.55
N GLU A 580 32.90 -16.23 -3.33
CA GLU A 580 32.99 -17.67 -3.17
C GLU A 580 34.40 -18.21 -3.45
N LYS A 581 35.07 -17.70 -4.49
CA LYS A 581 36.42 -18.15 -4.90
C LYS A 581 37.56 -17.56 -4.07
N ALA A 582 37.34 -16.44 -3.37
CA ALA A 582 38.37 -15.81 -2.55
C ALA A 582 38.87 -16.74 -1.44
N SER A 583 40.18 -16.99 -1.41
CA SER A 583 40.82 -17.79 -0.35
C SER A 583 40.79 -17.09 1.00
N THR A 584 40.84 -15.76 1.00
CA THR A 584 40.70 -14.94 2.21
C THR A 584 39.67 -13.84 1.97
N ARG A 585 38.74 -13.67 2.92
CA ARG A 585 37.78 -12.57 2.91
C ARG A 585 38.07 -11.61 4.08
N LEU A 586 38.04 -10.32 3.77
CA LEU A 586 38.20 -9.22 4.72
C LEU A 586 36.85 -8.54 4.89
N PHE A 587 36.14 -8.87 5.96
CA PHE A 587 34.83 -8.28 6.26
C PHE A 587 35.01 -6.98 7.04
N ILE A 588 34.27 -5.94 6.66
CA ILE A 588 34.24 -4.68 7.40
C ILE A 588 32.80 -4.48 7.90
N VAL A 589 32.63 -4.38 9.22
CA VAL A 589 31.39 -3.96 9.86
C VAL A 589 31.61 -2.63 10.53
N GLY A 590 30.71 -1.69 10.27
CA GLY A 590 30.86 -0.36 10.84
C GLY A 590 29.80 0.63 10.46
N ASP A 591 30.04 1.87 10.86
CA ASP A 591 29.12 2.98 10.69
C ASP A 591 29.29 3.71 9.33
N SER A 592 28.71 4.89 9.23
CA SER A 592 28.68 5.70 8.00
C SER A 592 30.06 6.13 7.51
N THR A 593 31.10 6.09 8.35
CA THR A 593 32.45 6.51 7.94
C THR A 593 33.19 5.43 7.14
N ALA A 594 32.75 4.17 7.22
CA ALA A 594 33.29 3.04 6.46
C ALA A 594 32.40 2.62 5.26
N ALA A 595 31.12 2.99 5.26
CA ALA A 595 30.09 2.47 4.36
C ALA A 595 30.31 2.74 2.85
N HIS A 596 29.71 1.89 2.02
CA HIS A 596 29.47 2.18 0.61
C HIS A 596 28.40 3.26 0.43
N TYR A 597 28.61 4.13 -0.56
CA TYR A 597 27.67 5.18 -0.95
C TYR A 597 27.26 5.06 -2.41
N GLU A 598 26.04 5.51 -2.68
CA GLU A 598 25.48 5.58 -4.02
C GLU A 598 26.22 6.64 -4.88
N PRO A 599 26.37 6.43 -6.20
CA PRO A 599 27.10 7.37 -7.08
C PRO A 599 26.60 8.82 -7.00
N GLU A 600 25.31 9.01 -6.74
CA GLU A 600 24.65 10.31 -6.68
C GLU A 600 25.15 11.20 -5.54
N VAL A 601 25.76 10.61 -4.49
CA VAL A 601 26.30 11.36 -3.36
C VAL A 601 27.81 11.57 -3.45
N TYR A 602 28.46 11.21 -4.56
CA TYR A 602 29.87 11.53 -4.78
C TYR A 602 30.13 13.05 -4.60
N PRO A 603 31.20 13.47 -3.89
CA PRO A 603 32.38 12.71 -3.51
C PRO A 603 32.36 12.16 -2.08
N ARG A 604 31.18 12.01 -1.43
CA ARG A 604 31.11 11.35 -0.13
C ARG A 604 31.51 9.89 -0.27
N MET A 605 32.51 9.47 0.49
CA MET A 605 33.03 8.10 0.47
C MET A 605 33.27 7.59 1.89
N GLY A 606 33.09 6.28 2.08
CA GLY A 606 33.59 5.59 3.26
C GLY A 606 35.01 5.07 3.03
N TRP A 607 35.81 4.98 4.10
CA TRP A 607 37.15 4.40 3.98
C TRP A 607 37.10 2.91 3.60
N GLY A 608 36.08 2.17 4.06
CA GLY A 608 35.87 0.77 3.69
C GLY A 608 35.50 0.62 2.20
N GLN A 609 34.78 1.59 1.63
CA GLN A 609 34.53 1.66 0.19
C GLN A 609 35.84 1.82 -0.59
N VAL A 610 36.70 2.76 -0.19
CA VAL A 610 37.99 2.99 -0.85
C VAL A 610 38.93 1.78 -0.71
N LEU A 611 38.95 1.12 0.45
CA LEU A 611 39.73 -0.12 0.64
C LEU A 611 39.23 -1.23 -0.30
N ALA A 612 37.91 -1.38 -0.45
CA ALA A 612 37.32 -2.35 -1.35
C ALA A 612 37.58 -2.03 -2.83
N GLU A 613 37.60 -0.75 -3.23
CA GLU A 613 37.99 -0.32 -4.57
C GLU A 613 39.48 -0.63 -4.84
N ARG A 614 40.37 -0.33 -3.89
CA ARG A 614 41.82 -0.54 -4.03
C ARG A 614 42.20 -2.02 -4.18
N LEU A 615 41.45 -2.91 -3.55
CA LEU A 615 41.70 -4.36 -3.55
C LEU A 615 40.73 -5.12 -4.47
N GLU A 616 40.01 -4.42 -5.36
CA GLU A 616 38.97 -5.04 -6.20
C GLU A 616 39.54 -6.09 -7.16
N ASP A 617 40.75 -5.87 -7.68
CA ASP A 617 41.44 -6.77 -8.62
C ASP A 617 42.37 -7.77 -7.93
N HIS A 618 42.35 -7.86 -6.60
CA HIS A 618 43.20 -8.78 -5.87
C HIS A 618 42.78 -10.23 -6.11
N GLN A 619 43.72 -11.10 -6.49
CA GLN A 619 43.39 -12.44 -7.00
C GLN A 619 42.89 -13.41 -5.93
N THR A 620 43.32 -13.26 -4.69
CA THR A 620 43.12 -14.24 -3.61
C THR A 620 42.41 -13.68 -2.37
N LEU A 621 42.28 -12.35 -2.28
CA LEU A 621 41.73 -11.64 -1.14
C LEU A 621 40.57 -10.80 -1.63
N MET A 622 39.45 -10.83 -0.92
CA MET A 622 38.29 -10.01 -1.24
C MET A 622 37.80 -9.23 -0.04
N VAL A 623 37.59 -7.92 -0.23
CA VAL A 623 36.97 -7.05 0.77
C VAL A 623 35.45 -7.11 0.63
N VAL A 624 34.77 -7.41 1.73
CA VAL A 624 33.31 -7.37 1.85
C VAL A 624 32.95 -6.29 2.87
N ASN A 625 32.65 -5.09 2.37
CA ASN A 625 32.40 -3.93 3.21
C ASN A 625 30.92 -3.81 3.57
N ALA A 626 30.52 -4.49 4.64
CA ALA A 626 29.16 -4.47 5.16
C ALA A 626 28.82 -3.23 6.00
N ALA A 627 29.75 -2.28 6.15
CA ALA A 627 29.50 -1.07 6.91
C ALA A 627 28.30 -0.28 6.33
N ARG A 628 27.46 0.26 7.22
CA ARG A 628 26.19 0.87 6.81
C ARG A 628 25.95 2.21 7.49
N SER A 629 25.64 3.20 6.66
CA SER A 629 25.27 4.53 7.13
C SER A 629 24.00 4.51 7.99
N GLY A 630 24.01 5.29 9.07
CA GLY A 630 22.89 5.44 10.00
C GLY A 630 22.78 4.36 11.08
N ARG A 631 23.55 3.26 10.99
CA ARG A 631 23.49 2.15 11.97
C ARG A 631 24.48 2.36 13.12
N SER A 632 24.07 2.06 14.34
CA SER A 632 24.98 1.91 15.49
C SER A 632 25.43 0.45 15.63
N SER A 633 26.39 0.17 16.51
CA SER A 633 26.87 -1.20 16.74
C SER A 633 25.75 -2.15 17.15
N ARG A 634 24.76 -1.67 17.91
CA ARG A 634 23.62 -2.47 18.35
C ARG A 634 22.55 -2.66 17.29
N ASP A 635 22.11 -1.57 16.67
CA ASP A 635 21.06 -1.58 15.66
C ASP A 635 21.52 -2.30 14.37
N PHE A 636 22.82 -2.32 14.06
CA PHE A 636 23.36 -3.13 12.97
C PHE A 636 23.09 -4.63 13.18
N ILE A 637 23.21 -5.14 14.41
CA ILE A 637 22.88 -6.54 14.72
C ILE A 637 21.38 -6.74 14.81
N ASN A 638 20.67 -5.87 15.54
CA ASN A 638 19.23 -6.02 15.78
C ASN A 638 18.42 -5.83 14.48
N GLY A 639 18.88 -4.97 13.58
CA GLY A 639 18.38 -4.82 12.22
C GLY A 639 18.88 -5.88 11.23
N ARG A 640 19.59 -6.92 11.68
CA ARG A 640 20.09 -8.09 10.92
C ARG A 640 21.18 -7.84 9.87
N TRP A 641 21.84 -6.69 9.85
CA TRP A 641 22.92 -6.47 8.88
C TRP A 641 24.08 -7.47 9.06
N LEU A 642 24.40 -7.83 10.31
CA LEU A 642 25.44 -8.82 10.61
C LEU A 642 25.04 -10.24 10.15
N ASP A 643 23.76 -10.60 10.25
CA ASP A 643 23.28 -11.93 9.89
C ASP A 643 23.62 -12.24 8.42
N TYR A 644 23.62 -11.25 7.52
CA TYR A 644 23.94 -11.46 6.10
C TYR A 644 25.37 -11.95 5.85
N LEU A 645 26.28 -11.78 6.80
CA LEU A 645 27.63 -12.32 6.71
C LEU A 645 27.71 -13.83 7.00
N ASP A 646 26.77 -14.41 7.77
CA ASP A 646 26.80 -15.83 8.18
C ASP A 646 27.08 -16.82 7.03
N PRO A 647 26.41 -16.73 5.87
CA PRO A 647 26.64 -17.68 4.78
C PRO A 647 27.89 -17.38 3.94
N MET A 648 28.60 -16.27 4.18
CA MET A 648 29.77 -15.84 3.39
C MET A 648 31.10 -16.05 4.11
N VAL A 649 31.09 -16.08 5.45
CA VAL A 649 32.29 -16.22 6.27
C VAL A 649 32.81 -17.66 6.25
N ARG A 650 34.12 -17.83 6.34
CA ARG A 650 34.82 -19.11 6.49
C ARG A 650 35.93 -18.96 7.53
N LYS A 651 36.35 -20.09 8.10
CA LYS A 651 37.49 -20.15 9.01
C LYS A 651 38.71 -19.46 8.41
N GLY A 652 39.35 -18.61 9.21
CA GLY A 652 40.58 -17.90 8.83
C GLY A 652 40.37 -16.58 8.10
N ASP A 653 39.12 -16.20 7.79
CA ASP A 653 38.81 -14.84 7.33
C ASP A 653 38.98 -13.82 8.46
N TYR A 654 38.96 -12.55 8.10
CA TYR A 654 39.17 -11.42 9.01
C TYR A 654 37.90 -10.57 9.14
N LEU A 655 37.64 -10.06 10.36
CA LEU A 655 36.51 -9.17 10.63
C LEU A 655 37.00 -7.87 11.28
N LEU A 656 36.94 -6.77 10.53
CA LEU A 656 37.26 -5.42 10.99
C LEU A 656 36.00 -4.78 11.56
N ILE A 657 36.06 -4.34 12.80
CA ILE A 657 34.91 -3.80 13.54
C ILE A 657 35.21 -2.35 13.91
N GLN A 658 34.46 -1.41 13.32
CA GLN A 658 34.61 0.02 13.57
C GLN A 658 33.25 0.69 13.83
N PHE A 659 33.00 1.10 15.08
CA PHE A 659 31.77 1.79 15.49
C PHE A 659 32.08 2.97 16.42
N GLY A 660 31.05 3.72 16.84
CA GLY A 660 31.18 4.82 17.80
C GLY A 660 30.49 6.12 17.39
N HIS A 661 30.30 6.39 16.09
CA HIS A 661 29.68 7.67 15.68
C HIS A 661 28.17 7.73 15.93
N ASN A 662 27.47 6.64 15.63
CA ASN A 662 26.02 6.54 15.82
C ASN A 662 25.65 6.05 17.22
N ASP A 663 26.52 5.27 17.84
CA ASP A 663 26.44 4.83 19.23
C ASP A 663 26.38 6.02 20.21
N ALA A 664 27.22 7.04 19.97
CA ALA A 664 27.30 8.27 20.73
C ALA A 664 26.17 9.28 20.40
N LYS A 665 24.93 8.81 20.20
CA LYS A 665 23.77 9.65 19.87
C LYS A 665 22.63 9.61 20.91
N CYS A 666 22.92 9.24 22.16
CA CYS A 666 21.95 9.11 23.23
C CYS A 666 21.47 10.47 23.81
N ASN A 667 20.59 11.17 23.09
CA ASN A 667 19.94 12.38 23.60
C ASN A 667 18.44 12.39 23.32
N GLY A 668 17.63 11.97 24.29
CA GLY A 668 16.18 11.83 24.14
C GLY A 668 15.45 13.17 24.12
N ALA A 669 16.11 14.23 24.58
CA ALA A 669 15.63 15.61 24.53
C ALA A 669 15.89 16.30 23.18
N ASP A 670 16.61 15.66 22.25
CA ASP A 670 16.72 16.16 20.88
C ASP A 670 15.38 15.94 20.16
N ILE A 671 14.60 17.02 20.00
CA ILE A 671 13.27 16.99 19.37
C ILE A 671 13.35 16.43 17.93
N SER A 672 14.49 16.54 17.25
CA SER A 672 14.65 16.01 15.88
C SER A 672 14.81 14.48 15.82
N ARG A 673 15.12 13.85 16.96
CA ARG A 673 15.40 12.41 17.08
C ARG A 673 14.42 11.68 18.01
N GLY A 674 13.94 12.35 19.05
CA GLY A 674 13.02 11.80 20.03
C GLY A 674 13.62 10.69 20.90
N ALA A 675 12.85 10.23 21.89
CA ALA A 675 13.27 9.18 22.83
C ALA A 675 13.46 7.81 22.16
N ILE A 676 12.80 7.59 21.03
CA ILE A 676 12.84 6.32 20.30
C ILE A 676 14.14 6.14 19.51
N ASP A 677 14.69 7.20 18.92
CA ASP A 677 15.99 7.09 18.23
C ASP A 677 17.12 6.76 19.21
N VAL A 678 17.00 7.27 20.44
CA VAL A 678 17.83 6.82 21.57
C VAL A 678 17.59 5.35 21.88
N ALA A 679 16.34 4.91 21.95
CA ALA A 679 16.03 3.51 22.24
C ALA A 679 16.60 2.52 21.20
N ASN A 680 16.80 2.92 19.94
CA ASN A 680 17.35 2.06 18.89
C ASN A 680 18.87 2.19 18.73
N LEU A 681 19.38 3.41 18.49
CA LEU A 681 20.78 3.61 18.12
C LEU A 681 21.74 3.74 19.31
N CYS A 682 21.27 4.19 20.47
CA CYS A 682 22.13 4.47 21.60
C CYS A 682 22.83 3.22 22.13
N THR A 683 24.12 3.35 22.44
CA THR A 683 24.78 2.47 23.40
C THR A 683 25.53 3.32 24.43
N TYR A 684 25.98 2.76 25.55
CA TYR A 684 26.70 3.50 26.59
C TYR A 684 28.16 3.04 26.67
N PRO A 685 29.13 3.98 26.68
CA PRO A 685 30.54 3.64 26.80
C PRO A 685 30.86 3.11 28.20
N ASN A 686 32.05 2.55 28.37
CA ASN A 686 32.58 2.22 29.68
C ASN A 686 32.85 3.49 30.51
N ASP A 687 32.85 3.33 31.83
CA ASP A 687 33.25 4.38 32.75
C ASP A 687 34.76 4.67 32.70
N GLN A 688 35.22 5.63 33.50
CA GLN A 688 36.63 6.02 33.54
C GLN A 688 37.57 4.92 34.09
N GLN A 689 37.02 3.89 34.74
CA GLN A 689 37.74 2.73 35.26
C GLN A 689 37.70 1.56 34.26
N GLY A 690 37.15 1.76 33.06
CA GLY A 690 36.99 0.73 32.04
C GLY A 690 35.91 -0.30 32.38
N GLN A 691 35.01 0.00 33.32
CA GLN A 691 33.89 -0.87 33.66
C GLN A 691 32.70 -0.60 32.75
N LEU A 692 31.97 -1.67 32.43
CA LEU A 692 30.79 -1.64 31.58
C LEU A 692 29.69 -0.78 32.21
N GLN A 693 29.04 0.07 31.40
CA GLN A 693 27.87 0.85 31.81
C GLN A 693 26.65 0.49 30.96
N ALA A 694 25.50 0.34 31.62
CA ALA A 694 24.18 0.15 31.02
C ALA A 694 23.07 0.41 32.07
N PRO A 695 21.82 0.66 31.67
CA PRO A 695 20.67 0.65 32.58
C PRO A 695 20.53 -0.70 33.29
N ASP A 696 19.99 -0.68 34.51
CA ASP A 696 19.81 -1.89 35.32
C ASP A 696 18.99 -2.94 34.55
N GLY A 697 19.57 -4.14 34.38
CA GLY A 697 18.95 -5.25 33.65
C GLY A 697 18.94 -5.14 32.13
N ALA A 698 19.62 -4.14 31.55
CA ALA A 698 19.62 -3.87 30.10
C ALA A 698 21.05 -3.79 29.53
N GLU A 699 21.88 -4.80 29.78
CA GLU A 699 23.28 -4.88 29.33
C GLU A 699 23.44 -4.70 27.82
N GLU A 700 22.41 -5.01 27.03
CA GLU A 700 22.37 -4.82 25.59
C GLU A 700 22.51 -3.35 25.16
N TYR A 701 22.31 -2.40 26.07
CA TYR A 701 22.58 -0.97 25.83
C TYR A 701 24.05 -0.61 26.03
N SER A 702 24.92 -1.51 26.49
CA SER A 702 26.35 -1.23 26.58
C SER A 702 27.03 -1.27 25.20
N PHE A 703 27.93 -0.32 24.96
CA PHE A 703 28.79 -0.32 23.77
C PHE A 703 29.80 -1.47 23.82
N GLN A 704 30.43 -1.72 24.96
CA GLN A 704 31.32 -2.88 25.13
C GLN A 704 30.56 -4.19 24.86
N TYR A 705 29.35 -4.35 25.42
CA TYR A 705 28.54 -5.53 25.16
C TYR A 705 28.24 -5.68 23.66
N SER A 706 27.90 -4.58 22.97
CA SER A 706 27.67 -4.59 21.53
C SER A 706 28.91 -5.03 20.74
N LEU A 707 30.10 -4.53 21.08
CA LEU A 707 31.37 -4.99 20.48
C LEU A 707 31.62 -6.48 20.74
N GLN A 708 31.38 -6.95 21.96
CA GLN A 708 31.54 -8.36 22.33
C GLN A 708 30.61 -9.30 21.54
N ARG A 709 29.44 -8.83 21.09
CA ARG A 709 28.57 -9.62 20.18
C ARG A 709 29.23 -9.85 18.81
N TYR A 710 29.96 -8.88 18.27
CA TYR A 710 30.74 -9.07 17.03
C TYR A 710 31.92 -10.01 17.24
N LEU A 711 32.60 -9.92 18.38
CA LEU A 711 33.67 -10.85 18.74
C LEU A 711 33.14 -12.28 18.91
N THR A 712 31.97 -12.44 19.51
CA THR A 712 31.28 -13.74 19.63
C THR A 712 30.94 -14.30 18.24
N PHE A 713 30.43 -13.46 17.33
CA PHE A 713 30.19 -13.83 15.94
C PHE A 713 31.47 -14.32 15.26
N ALA A 714 32.58 -13.58 15.41
CA ALA A 714 33.87 -13.96 14.85
C ALA A 714 34.38 -15.28 15.44
N GLN A 715 34.30 -15.45 16.76
CA GLN A 715 34.72 -16.67 17.45
C GLN A 715 33.93 -17.89 16.98
N ARG A 716 32.60 -17.77 16.87
CA ARG A 716 31.72 -18.83 16.38
C ARG A 716 32.14 -19.33 14.99
N HIS A 717 32.59 -18.41 14.13
CA HIS A 717 33.01 -18.71 12.75
C HIS A 717 34.52 -18.88 12.58
N GLN A 718 35.30 -18.82 13.66
CA GLN A 718 36.77 -18.89 13.63
C GLN A 718 37.39 -17.81 12.71
N LEU A 719 36.86 -16.60 12.77
CA LEU A 719 37.41 -15.41 12.12
C LEU A 719 38.43 -14.74 13.04
N GLN A 720 39.45 -14.10 12.45
CA GLN A 720 40.33 -13.21 13.19
C GLN A 720 39.65 -11.83 13.31
N ALA A 721 39.07 -11.55 14.48
CA ALA A 721 38.48 -10.24 14.77
C ALA A 721 39.56 -9.18 15.02
N ILE A 722 39.32 -7.97 14.52
CA ILE A 722 40.18 -6.80 14.69
C ILE A 722 39.30 -5.61 15.08
N LEU A 723 39.56 -5.02 16.24
CA LEU A 723 38.87 -3.82 16.69
C LEU A 723 39.59 -2.58 16.15
N LEU A 724 38.82 -1.60 15.68
CA LEU A 724 39.33 -0.31 15.23
C LEU A 724 38.69 0.80 16.07
N THR A 725 39.49 1.76 16.50
CA THR A 725 38.96 2.98 17.13
C THR A 725 38.12 3.78 16.12
N SER A 726 37.22 4.64 16.59
CA SER A 726 36.44 5.51 15.69
C SER A 726 37.34 6.50 14.95
N VAL A 727 36.99 6.88 13.72
CA VAL A 727 37.69 7.99 13.05
C VAL A 727 37.33 9.34 13.71
N PRO A 728 38.23 10.35 13.70
CA PRO A 728 37.90 11.65 14.26
C PRO A 728 36.90 12.40 13.36
N ARG A 729 36.21 13.37 13.96
CA ARG A 729 35.51 14.43 13.25
C ARG A 729 36.46 15.62 13.03
N ALA A 730 36.30 16.36 11.94
CA ALA A 730 37.01 17.63 11.73
C ALA A 730 36.47 18.74 12.63
N ARG A 731 36.68 18.62 13.95
CA ARG A 731 36.26 19.61 14.93
C ARG A 731 37.36 19.98 15.90
N ASP A 732 37.51 21.29 16.12
CA ASP A 732 38.49 21.84 17.04
C ASP A 732 38.08 21.68 18.51
N ILE A 733 38.92 22.17 19.41
CA ILE A 733 38.67 22.15 20.87
C ILE A 733 37.44 22.98 21.30
N LYS A 734 36.95 23.89 20.44
CA LYS A 734 35.72 24.67 20.63
C LYS A 734 34.52 23.99 19.97
N ASN A 735 34.70 22.75 19.49
CA ASN A 735 33.70 21.95 18.80
C ASN A 735 33.23 22.58 17.47
N GLN A 736 34.03 23.47 16.87
CA GLN A 736 33.76 24.10 15.57
C GLN A 736 34.43 23.31 14.43
N PRO A 737 33.88 23.32 13.20
CA PRO A 737 34.54 22.71 12.05
C PRO A 737 35.95 23.29 11.83
N GLY A 738 37.00 22.48 11.98
CA GLY A 738 38.37 23.01 11.95
C GLY A 738 39.46 22.12 12.53
N LEU A 739 40.69 22.64 12.43
CA LEU A 739 41.91 22.14 13.04
C LEU A 739 42.38 23.12 14.16
N PRO A 740 43.20 22.68 15.13
CA PRO A 740 43.62 21.30 15.36
C PRO A 740 42.45 20.43 15.85
N ILE A 741 42.37 19.19 15.37
CA ILE A 741 41.31 18.26 15.77
C ILE A 741 41.39 18.00 17.27
N ASN A 742 40.25 18.12 17.95
CA ASN A 742 40.12 17.78 19.37
C ASN A 742 40.31 16.26 19.58
N PRO A 743 41.27 15.81 20.40
CA PRO A 743 41.47 14.39 20.67
C PRO A 743 40.40 13.79 21.59
N ARG A 744 39.66 14.62 22.34
CA ARG A 744 38.57 14.20 23.24
C ARG A 744 37.20 14.22 22.58
N GLN A 745 37.17 13.85 21.30
CA GLN A 745 35.90 13.60 20.62
C GLN A 745 35.35 12.23 21.01
N HIS A 746 34.04 12.03 20.83
CA HIS A 746 33.34 10.80 21.23
C HIS A 746 33.42 10.51 22.74
N GLU A 747 33.55 11.55 23.56
CA GLU A 747 33.25 11.50 24.99
C GLU A 747 31.82 11.98 25.24
N THR A 748 31.06 11.26 26.08
CA THR A 748 29.72 11.66 26.50
C THR A 748 29.71 12.07 27.97
N ARG A 749 28.87 13.07 28.30
CA ARG A 749 28.71 13.61 29.66
C ARG A 749 27.24 13.57 30.05
N GLN A 750 26.97 13.43 31.34
CA GLN A 750 25.62 13.23 31.87
C GLN A 750 24.72 14.42 31.53
N ASN A 751 23.50 14.15 31.06
CA ASN A 751 22.44 15.17 30.97
C ASN A 751 21.32 14.84 31.96
N LYS A 752 21.21 15.63 33.03
CA LYS A 752 20.21 15.44 34.10
C LYS A 752 18.74 15.62 33.65
N GLN A 753 18.48 16.14 32.45
CA GLN A 753 17.13 16.47 31.97
C GLN A 753 16.73 15.70 30.70
N GLN A 754 17.04 14.39 30.60
CA GLN A 754 16.59 13.45 29.54
C GLN A 754 17.55 13.23 28.34
N GLY A 755 18.87 13.16 28.60
CA GLY A 755 19.92 12.64 27.69
C GLY A 755 21.01 11.89 28.48
N TYR A 756 22.03 11.29 27.84
CA TYR A 756 23.09 10.43 28.42
C TYR A 756 23.06 10.26 29.95
N GLN A 757 22.70 9.08 30.45
CA GLN A 757 22.74 8.76 31.87
C GLN A 757 24.17 8.46 32.37
N TYR A 758 25.05 8.07 31.44
CA TYR A 758 26.41 7.57 31.72
C TYR A 758 27.50 8.44 31.06
N VAL A 759 28.68 8.49 31.68
CA VAL A 759 29.82 9.33 31.28
C VAL A 759 31.00 8.44 30.94
N GLY A 760 31.54 8.60 29.73
CA GLY A 760 32.63 7.76 29.25
C GLY A 760 33.11 8.14 27.86
N SER A 761 34.06 7.37 27.34
CA SER A 761 34.64 7.55 26.02
C SER A 761 34.43 6.30 25.17
N TYR A 762 33.82 6.44 23.99
CA TYR A 762 33.65 5.31 23.06
C TYR A 762 35.01 4.86 22.53
N TYR A 763 35.92 5.80 22.29
CA TYR A 763 37.31 5.52 21.95
C TYR A 763 37.98 4.63 23.01
N GLN A 764 37.93 5.04 24.28
CA GLN A 764 38.54 4.28 25.37
C GLN A 764 37.86 2.91 25.55
N THR A 765 36.54 2.84 25.36
CA THR A 765 35.79 1.58 25.43
C THR A 765 36.30 0.56 24.42
N VAL A 766 36.65 0.98 23.20
CA VAL A 766 37.25 0.07 22.20
C VAL A 766 38.61 -0.45 22.69
N LEU A 767 39.46 0.43 23.23
CA LEU A 767 40.76 0.03 23.78
C LEU A 767 40.61 -0.97 24.93
N ASP A 768 39.71 -0.68 25.86
CA ASP A 768 39.44 -1.50 27.04
C ASP A 768 38.89 -2.87 26.62
N THR A 769 37.97 -2.88 25.65
CA THR A 769 37.40 -4.12 25.10
C THR A 769 38.47 -4.96 24.41
N ALA A 770 39.31 -4.36 23.56
CA ALA A 770 40.38 -5.07 22.87
C ALA A 770 41.37 -5.70 23.85
N LYS A 771 41.76 -4.95 24.88
CA LYS A 771 42.65 -5.44 25.94
C LYS A 771 42.01 -6.57 26.75
N LYS A 772 40.73 -6.42 27.13
CA LYS A 772 39.98 -7.40 27.91
C LYS A 772 39.81 -8.72 27.15
N GLU A 773 39.44 -8.63 25.87
CA GLU A 773 39.14 -9.79 25.01
C GLU A 773 40.38 -10.31 24.26
N GLN A 774 41.53 -9.66 24.44
CA GLN A 774 42.83 -10.05 23.86
C GLN A 774 42.82 -10.14 22.32
N VAL A 775 42.10 -9.22 21.67
CA VAL A 775 42.02 -9.14 20.20
C VAL A 775 42.90 -8.01 19.64
N PRO A 776 43.42 -8.15 18.40
CA PRO A 776 44.13 -7.09 17.71
C PRO A 776 43.35 -5.77 17.71
N LEU A 777 44.08 -4.67 17.90
CA LEU A 777 43.55 -3.31 17.90
C LEU A 777 44.33 -2.46 16.90
N LEU A 778 43.62 -1.73 16.04
CA LEU A 778 44.20 -0.68 15.21
C LEU A 778 43.72 0.69 15.72
N ASP A 779 44.63 1.49 16.26
CA ASP A 779 44.28 2.81 16.78
C ASP A 779 44.29 3.87 15.66
N ILE A 780 43.25 3.85 14.84
CA ILE A 780 43.14 4.74 13.69
C ILE A 780 42.77 6.18 14.06
N GLN A 781 42.09 6.40 15.20
CA GLN A 781 41.66 7.73 15.62
C GLN A 781 42.85 8.67 15.78
N GLN A 782 43.82 8.26 16.60
CA GLN A 782 44.92 9.13 16.97
C GLN A 782 45.88 9.36 15.79
N ARG A 783 46.07 8.35 14.95
CA ARG A 783 46.88 8.48 13.74
C ARG A 783 46.25 9.40 12.71
N MET A 784 44.93 9.34 12.55
CA MET A 784 44.21 10.26 11.67
C MET A 784 44.22 11.69 12.20
N ILE A 785 44.11 11.90 13.52
CA ILE A 785 44.25 13.23 14.13
C ILE A 785 45.60 13.84 13.78
N THR A 786 46.69 13.09 13.97
CA THR A 786 48.04 13.55 13.64
C THR A 786 48.16 13.87 12.15
N ALA A 787 47.80 12.93 11.28
CA ALA A 787 47.91 13.09 9.84
C ALA A 787 47.07 14.27 9.30
N ALA A 788 45.85 14.46 9.79
CA ALA A 788 44.98 15.57 9.37
C ALA A 788 45.49 16.93 9.87
N ASN A 789 46.01 17.00 11.09
CA ASN A 789 46.61 18.23 11.61
C ASN A 789 47.87 18.62 10.83
N GLU A 790 48.69 17.65 10.42
CA GLU A 790 49.87 17.86 9.58
C GLU A 790 49.50 18.25 8.15
N TYR A 791 48.44 17.65 7.59
CA TYR A 791 47.95 17.95 6.24
C TYR A 791 47.39 19.38 6.12
N GLY A 792 46.79 19.92 7.19
CA GLY A 792 46.42 21.33 7.31
C GLY A 792 45.13 21.76 6.61
N ASP A 793 44.73 21.12 5.51
CA ASP A 793 43.45 21.38 4.83
C ASP A 793 42.41 20.30 5.14
N TRP A 794 41.72 20.43 6.28
CA TRP A 794 40.66 19.48 6.64
C TRP A 794 39.49 19.45 5.65
N ARG A 795 39.27 20.51 4.85
CA ARG A 795 38.11 20.59 3.94
C ARG A 795 38.27 19.74 2.69
N SER A 796 39.48 19.32 2.33
CA SER A 796 39.69 18.30 1.27
C SER A 796 39.63 16.87 1.81
N LEU A 797 39.79 16.67 3.12
CA LEU A 797 39.69 15.36 3.75
C LEU A 797 38.23 15.00 4.12
N TRP A 798 37.52 15.91 4.79
CA TRP A 798 36.10 15.76 5.12
C TRP A 798 35.20 16.42 4.08
N LEU A 799 33.93 16.03 4.04
CA LEU A 799 32.97 16.42 3.03
C LEU A 799 32.57 17.90 3.18
N ALA A 800 33.18 18.74 2.36
CA ALA A 800 32.94 20.17 2.24
C ALA A 800 33.14 20.59 0.78
N VAL A 801 32.07 20.50 -0.02
CA VAL A 801 32.16 20.63 -1.48
C VAL A 801 31.32 21.77 -2.03
N ASP A 802 31.73 22.28 -3.19
CA ASP A 802 31.01 23.32 -3.91
C ASP A 802 29.75 22.73 -4.59
N PRO A 803 28.53 23.19 -4.24
CA PRO A 803 27.29 22.71 -4.86
C PRO A 803 27.20 22.97 -6.37
N GLU A 804 27.98 23.89 -6.93
CA GLU A 804 28.01 24.11 -8.37
C GLU A 804 28.69 22.96 -9.12
N HIS A 805 29.65 22.28 -8.47
CA HIS A 805 30.31 21.10 -8.99
C HIS A 805 29.59 19.81 -8.58
N TYR A 806 28.95 19.80 -7.40
CA TYR A 806 28.23 18.65 -6.85
C TYR A 806 26.80 19.03 -6.45
N PRO A 807 25.85 19.05 -7.41
CA PRO A 807 24.50 19.58 -7.20
C PRO A 807 23.69 18.88 -6.10
N TYR A 808 24.00 17.61 -5.80
CA TYR A 808 23.38 16.88 -4.68
C TYR A 808 23.49 17.65 -3.36
N TYR A 809 24.57 18.41 -3.16
CA TYR A 809 24.86 19.12 -1.92
C TYR A 809 24.22 20.52 -1.82
N ARG A 810 23.47 20.96 -2.83
CA ARG A 810 22.76 22.25 -2.78
C ARG A 810 21.79 22.26 -1.60
N GLU A 811 21.99 23.22 -0.68
CA GLU A 811 21.24 23.37 0.58
C GLU A 811 21.33 22.17 1.54
N ARG A 812 22.24 21.23 1.29
CA ARG A 812 22.46 20.04 2.13
C ARG A 812 23.74 20.14 2.95
N THR A 813 23.80 19.32 3.98
CA THR A 813 25.02 19.06 4.74
C THR A 813 26.06 18.41 3.82
N GLY A 814 27.31 18.87 3.90
CA GLY A 814 28.40 18.48 3.01
C GLY A 814 28.81 19.60 2.04
N SER A 815 28.04 20.68 1.96
CA SER A 815 28.39 21.88 1.18
C SER A 815 29.44 22.74 1.89
N LEU A 816 30.10 23.65 1.16
CA LEU A 816 31.06 24.60 1.73
C LEU A 816 30.48 25.47 2.86
N SER A 817 29.21 25.86 2.78
CA SER A 817 28.53 26.67 3.80
C SER A 817 28.03 25.85 4.99
N LYS A 818 27.80 24.55 4.80
CA LYS A 818 27.35 23.61 5.84
C LYS A 818 28.16 22.30 5.76
N PRO A 819 29.46 22.35 6.10
CA PRO A 819 30.34 21.21 5.91
C PRO A 819 29.96 20.04 6.81
N ASP A 820 30.13 18.83 6.29
CA ASP A 820 30.00 17.60 7.06
C ASP A 820 31.37 17.26 7.64
N THR A 821 31.47 17.33 8.97
CA THR A 821 32.73 17.08 9.70
C THR A 821 32.91 15.60 10.06
N THR A 822 32.02 14.71 9.61
CA THR A 822 32.04 13.28 9.93
C THR A 822 32.39 12.44 8.71
N HIS A 823 31.78 12.71 7.56
CA HIS A 823 32.00 11.92 6.34
C HIS A 823 33.16 12.45 5.51
N PHE A 824 33.81 11.55 4.78
CA PHE A 824 35.00 11.87 4.01
C PHE A 824 34.69 12.19 2.56
N GLN A 825 35.59 12.97 1.96
CA GLN A 825 35.83 12.90 0.53
C GLN A 825 36.80 11.76 0.23
N ARG A 826 37.02 11.44 -1.05
CA ARG A 826 37.97 10.40 -1.46
C ARG A 826 39.32 10.51 -0.74
N GLN A 827 39.91 11.70 -0.70
CA GLN A 827 41.24 11.90 -0.12
C GLN A 827 41.31 11.60 1.39
N GLY A 828 40.27 11.99 2.15
CA GLY A 828 40.18 11.63 3.58
C GLY A 828 39.98 10.13 3.79
N ALA A 829 39.17 9.49 2.95
CA ALA A 829 38.97 8.05 2.98
C ALA A 829 40.26 7.28 2.63
N GLU A 830 41.02 7.73 1.63
CA GLU A 830 42.34 7.19 1.26
C GLU A 830 43.35 7.34 2.41
N MET A 831 43.37 8.48 3.10
CA MET A 831 44.23 8.69 4.27
C MET A 831 43.93 7.66 5.38
N VAL A 832 42.65 7.40 5.67
CA VAL A 832 42.27 6.37 6.64
C VAL A 832 42.68 4.97 6.16
N VAL A 833 42.54 4.67 4.86
CA VAL A 833 42.98 3.38 4.28
C VAL A 833 44.49 3.19 4.45
N GLU A 834 45.31 4.20 4.18
CA GLU A 834 46.77 4.12 4.40
C GLU A 834 47.11 3.87 5.87
N ILE A 835 46.41 4.55 6.78
CA ILE A 835 46.55 4.33 8.22
C ILE A 835 46.17 2.90 8.61
N VAL A 836 45.07 2.36 8.10
CA VAL A 836 44.63 0.98 8.38
C VAL A 836 45.66 -0.03 7.88
N LEU A 837 46.10 0.10 6.62
CA LEU A 837 47.07 -0.82 6.02
C LEU A 837 48.41 -0.77 6.75
N ASP A 838 48.87 0.41 7.15
CA ASP A 838 50.11 0.56 7.91
C ASP A 838 49.99 -0.01 9.35
N GLU A 839 48.84 0.15 10.03
CA GLU A 839 48.62 -0.50 11.33
C GLU A 839 48.66 -2.03 11.18
N ILE A 840 48.01 -2.58 10.16
CA ILE A 840 48.02 -4.03 9.89
C ILE A 840 49.46 -4.54 9.68
N ARG A 841 50.25 -3.82 8.88
CA ARG A 841 51.66 -4.19 8.62
C ARG A 841 52.54 -4.18 9.87
N ARG A 842 52.26 -3.29 10.82
CA ARG A 842 53.03 -3.15 12.07
C ARG A 842 52.54 -4.06 13.20
N HIS A 843 51.31 -4.57 13.12
CA HIS A 843 50.70 -5.31 14.22
C HIS A 843 51.22 -6.76 14.27
N PRO A 844 51.81 -7.21 15.40
CA PRO A 844 52.50 -8.51 15.48
C PRO A 844 51.57 -9.73 15.34
N GLN A 845 50.27 -9.56 15.60
CA GLN A 845 49.27 -10.63 15.44
C GLN A 845 48.66 -10.67 14.02
N LEU A 846 49.01 -9.73 13.12
CA LEU A 846 48.40 -9.60 11.79
C LEU A 846 49.39 -9.85 10.65
N THR A 847 50.54 -10.46 10.91
CA THR A 847 51.60 -10.68 9.91
C THR A 847 51.10 -11.41 8.66
N LEU A 848 50.27 -12.44 8.82
CA LEU A 848 49.70 -13.18 7.68
C LEU A 848 48.80 -12.29 6.80
N LEU A 849 47.97 -11.45 7.41
CA LEU A 849 47.16 -10.49 6.67
C LEU A 849 48.05 -9.43 6.00
N ALA A 850 49.08 -8.96 6.69
CA ALA A 850 50.03 -8.00 6.16
C ALA A 850 50.80 -8.54 4.94
N GLU A 851 51.18 -9.82 4.93
CA GLU A 851 51.81 -10.49 3.79
C GLU A 851 50.85 -10.62 2.60
N GLN A 852 49.57 -10.89 2.86
CA GLN A 852 48.55 -10.96 1.80
C GLN A 852 48.17 -9.60 1.19
N LEU A 853 48.46 -8.50 1.88
CA LEU A 853 48.15 -7.13 1.44
C LEU A 853 49.35 -6.43 0.76
N GLN A 854 50.47 -7.13 0.56
CA GLN A 854 51.62 -6.68 -0.23
C GLN A 854 51.45 -7.06 -1.69
#